data_AF-A0A7C2EQS0-F1
#
_entry.id   AF-A0A7C2EQS0-F1
#
_cell.length_a   1.000
_cell.length_b   1.000
_cell.length_c   1.000
_cell.angle_alpha   90.00
_cell.angle_beta   90.00
_cell.angle_gamma   90.00
#
_symmetry.space_group_name_H-M   'P 1'
#
loop_
_entity.id
_entity.type
_entity.pdbx_description
1 polymer ?
#
loop_
_entity_poly.entity_id
_entity_poly.type
_entity_poly.pdbx_seq_one_letter_code
_entity_poly.pdbx_strand_id
1 'polypeptide(L)'
;MARPLGVFLSLIVALLPLGAREEKVLCGTHRDGWQEEIQLHRQAERRRAERGQPGRLGLGAAERSAGRDVGDIAVLEDAGDIISRRNPFNLDQRTVTFLPSSPAASRYRFEIGAASYDAEAAFRGRQIAGLDDDDTRLIELPFAFPFFGASYRSVYLNSDGNLTFNEPDVSTSARSLGRVTSGPPRIAPLFRDLDPSRPAATVSVSLEAGRAVVSWVSVPEFSEFGGAPRQTFQVRLYPDGRVQFAYSGVNSRTAVVGIAPGGLRGSTAVVSFLNAGGGEFAGAVVERFTDVEELDIVLAAQKFYETHEDAYDYLVIYNNLGIEASPNAIAYELTVRNNRTGYGDPPVDVGREFGSPRRLQAVLNMGPLSQYPIEPNAVLPARRPAGDTPLTVLGHEAGHLFLAYASIRDPADPRARPMLGRQGAHWNFSFNSEASLLEGNRICDRQVQSCPGPAEAGRFVTVATVEGFSPLDQYLMGLRPPWEVPDTFLVVNSTITNPGRIPQPGVSFNGTRRNISVEEVIAAEGRRTPDHTVAQRRFRFAFILVARPGGANEAQAIEQLDRYRREFEGFLARAAGGRASADTTLRKALHLSAFPAAGVLLGGTAPVRVSLQSPAETDLSVLLASPDGALGLPASVTIRAGTSSAAFAVRGLRAGVGELVASVPGGAWEEAVARLAVLAPSEVRLAVVSGDRQPAVPGVPLREPVVIRL
;
A
#
# COMPACT_ATOMS: atom_id res chain seq x y z
N MET A 1 -55.12 -6.90 -53.39
CA MET A 1 -54.59 -5.80 -52.57
C MET A 1 -54.47 -6.29 -51.14
N ALA A 2 -53.26 -6.68 -50.72
CA ALA A 2 -52.99 -7.23 -49.39
C ALA A 2 -51.77 -6.52 -48.78
N ARG A 3 -51.90 -6.22 -47.48
CA ARG A 3 -51.04 -5.37 -46.63
C ARG A 3 -49.61 -5.92 -46.45
N PRO A 4 -48.58 -5.10 -46.22
CA PRO A 4 -47.33 -5.57 -45.65
C PRO A 4 -47.38 -5.57 -44.12
N LEU A 5 -46.88 -6.67 -43.53
CA LEU A 5 -46.53 -6.83 -42.12
C LEU A 5 -45.32 -5.94 -41.79
N GLY A 6 -45.45 -5.08 -40.79
CA GLY A 6 -44.31 -4.44 -40.12
C GLY A 6 -43.93 -5.27 -38.89
N VAL A 7 -42.74 -5.87 -38.91
CA VAL A 7 -42.14 -6.54 -37.74
C VAL A 7 -41.52 -5.47 -36.85
N PHE A 8 -42.09 -5.26 -35.65
CA PHE A 8 -41.45 -4.50 -34.59
C PHE A 8 -40.41 -5.41 -33.90
N LEU A 9 -39.13 -5.12 -34.11
CA LEU A 9 -38.03 -5.73 -33.35
C LEU A 9 -37.81 -4.86 -32.09
N SER A 10 -38.32 -5.30 -30.96
CA SER A 10 -38.01 -4.69 -29.66
C SER A 10 -36.60 -5.09 -29.25
N LEU A 11 -35.64 -4.16 -29.37
CA LEU A 11 -34.30 -4.31 -28.82
C LEU A 11 -34.39 -4.13 -27.28
N ILE A 12 -34.41 -5.23 -26.53
CA ILE A 12 -34.15 -5.19 -25.09
C ILE A 12 -32.65 -5.03 -24.93
N VAL A 13 -32.19 -3.80 -24.76
CA VAL A 13 -30.83 -3.51 -24.26
C VAL A 13 -30.82 -3.90 -22.79
N ALA A 14 -30.14 -5.00 -22.46
CA ALA A 14 -29.78 -5.30 -21.09
C ALA A 14 -28.85 -4.19 -20.59
N LEU A 15 -29.39 -3.24 -19.82
CA LEU A 15 -28.63 -2.27 -19.04
C LEU A 15 -27.88 -3.03 -17.94
N LEU A 16 -26.68 -3.51 -18.28
CA LEU A 16 -25.68 -3.81 -17.26
C LEU A 16 -25.35 -2.47 -16.57
N PRO A 17 -25.35 -2.39 -15.23
CA PRO A 17 -24.90 -1.19 -14.54
C PRO A 17 -23.42 -0.98 -14.90
N LEU A 18 -23.16 0.03 -15.73
CA LEU A 18 -21.82 0.54 -15.98
C LEU A 18 -21.31 1.17 -14.68
N GLY A 19 -20.05 0.88 -14.34
CA GLY A 19 -19.44 1.31 -13.07
C GLY A 19 -19.35 2.83 -12.96
N ALA A 20 -19.44 3.32 -11.72
CA ALA A 20 -19.12 4.69 -11.34
C ALA A 20 -17.71 5.06 -11.81
N ARG A 21 -17.52 6.26 -12.37
CA ARG A 21 -16.22 6.77 -12.78
C ARG A 21 -15.60 7.57 -11.64
N GLU A 22 -15.10 6.86 -10.64
CA GLU A 22 -14.00 7.42 -9.84
C GLU A 22 -12.80 7.56 -10.80
N GLU A 23 -11.96 8.60 -10.66
CA GLU A 23 -10.69 8.60 -11.39
C GLU A 23 -9.94 7.32 -11.04
N LYS A 24 -9.46 6.58 -12.06
CA LYS A 24 -8.61 5.42 -11.83
C LYS A 24 -7.45 5.86 -10.93
N VAL A 25 -7.45 5.39 -9.70
CA VAL A 25 -6.33 5.53 -8.76
C VAL A 25 -5.22 4.65 -9.29
N LEU A 26 -4.34 5.26 -10.07
CA LEU A 26 -3.34 4.56 -10.84
C LEU A 26 -2.49 3.57 -10.01
N CYS A 27 -2.27 3.87 -8.73
CA CYS A 27 -1.66 2.99 -7.75
C CYS A 27 -2.50 2.96 -6.46
N GLY A 28 -2.97 1.77 -6.06
CA GLY A 28 -3.80 1.55 -4.88
C GLY A 28 -3.05 1.42 -3.56
N THR A 29 -1.73 1.59 -3.55
CA THR A 29 -0.87 1.37 -2.37
C THR A 29 -1.18 2.36 -1.25
N HIS A 30 -1.34 1.82 -0.03
CA HIS A 30 -1.35 2.61 1.19
C HIS A 30 -0.85 1.80 2.38
N ARG A 31 -0.32 2.51 3.38
CA ARG A 31 0.32 1.93 4.57
C ARG A 31 -0.51 0.85 5.29
N ASP A 32 -1.82 1.04 5.34
CA ASP A 32 -2.72 0.17 6.11
C ASP A 32 -3.27 -1.03 5.29
N GLY A 33 -2.82 -1.23 4.05
CA GLY A 33 -3.38 -2.23 3.12
C GLY A 33 -3.30 -3.67 3.64
N TRP A 34 -2.25 -4.02 4.39
CA TRP A 34 -2.07 -5.40 4.85
C TRP A 34 -3.15 -5.81 5.87
N GLN A 35 -3.63 -4.87 6.68
CA GLN A 35 -4.72 -5.10 7.62
C GLN A 35 -6.03 -5.35 6.89
N GLU A 36 -6.24 -4.57 5.83
CA GLU A 36 -7.41 -4.65 4.96
C GLU A 36 -7.49 -5.99 4.25
N GLU A 37 -6.42 -6.40 3.57
CA GLU A 37 -6.39 -7.65 2.80
C GLU A 37 -6.50 -8.88 3.71
N ILE A 38 -5.87 -8.88 4.89
CA ILE A 38 -6.04 -9.96 5.88
C ILE A 38 -7.48 -10.00 6.42
N GLN A 39 -8.10 -8.84 6.69
CA GLN A 39 -9.48 -8.80 7.15
C GLN A 39 -10.42 -9.38 6.10
N LEU A 40 -10.26 -8.98 4.83
CA LEU A 40 -11.08 -9.46 3.72
C LEU A 40 -10.88 -10.95 3.45
N HIS A 41 -9.64 -11.45 3.53
CA HIS A 41 -9.33 -12.87 3.46
C HIS A 41 -10.10 -13.66 4.54
N ARG A 42 -10.02 -13.23 5.80
CA ARG A 42 -10.73 -13.87 6.92
C ARG A 42 -12.25 -13.83 6.76
N GLN A 43 -12.82 -12.79 6.15
CA GLN A 43 -14.24 -12.76 5.81
C GLN A 43 -14.60 -13.77 4.73
N ALA A 44 -13.75 -13.89 3.70
CA ALA A 44 -13.93 -14.89 2.65
C ALA A 44 -13.88 -16.31 3.22
N GLU A 45 -12.93 -16.60 4.10
CA GLU A 45 -12.85 -17.88 4.81
C GLU A 45 -14.09 -18.19 5.63
N ARG A 46 -14.59 -17.24 6.43
CA ARG A 46 -15.83 -17.40 7.21
C ARG A 46 -17.01 -17.76 6.32
N ARG A 47 -17.21 -17.04 5.21
CA ARG A 47 -18.32 -17.31 4.29
C ARG A 47 -18.19 -18.65 3.57
N ARG A 48 -16.96 -19.07 3.23
CA ARG A 48 -16.73 -20.42 2.68
C ARG A 48 -17.15 -21.49 3.70
N ALA A 49 -16.75 -21.32 4.96
CA ALA A 49 -17.13 -22.23 6.03
C ALA A 49 -18.65 -22.27 6.26
N GLU A 50 -19.34 -21.12 6.25
CA GLU A 50 -20.81 -21.03 6.35
C GLU A 50 -21.55 -21.74 5.21
N ARG A 51 -20.95 -21.79 4.02
CA ARG A 51 -21.49 -22.51 2.85
C ARG A 51 -21.19 -24.02 2.89
N GLY A 52 -20.60 -24.54 3.96
CA GLY A 52 -20.22 -25.94 4.08
C GLY A 52 -19.07 -26.35 3.16
N GLN A 53 -18.31 -25.37 2.63
CA GLN A 53 -17.09 -25.67 1.87
C GLN A 53 -15.97 -25.97 2.89
N PRO A 54 -15.31 -27.14 2.81
CA PRO A 54 -14.30 -27.52 3.78
C PRO A 54 -13.15 -26.50 3.82
N GLY A 55 -12.70 -26.16 5.02
CA GLY A 55 -11.48 -25.36 5.19
C GLY A 55 -10.27 -26.13 4.66
N ARG A 56 -9.27 -25.41 4.11
CA ARG A 56 -8.11 -26.01 3.41
C ARG A 56 -7.32 -27.03 4.25
N LEU A 57 -7.33 -26.88 5.58
CA LEU A 57 -6.68 -27.81 6.51
C LEU A 57 -7.21 -29.25 6.42
N GLY A 58 -8.41 -29.46 5.85
CA GLY A 58 -9.03 -30.78 5.65
C GLY A 58 -8.84 -31.42 4.27
N LEU A 59 -8.22 -30.73 3.30
CA LEU A 59 -8.03 -31.24 1.92
C LEU A 59 -6.71 -32.02 1.76
N GLY A 60 -6.64 -33.00 0.86
CA GLY A 60 -5.40 -33.73 0.57
C GLY A 60 -4.38 -32.89 -0.24
N ALA A 61 -3.08 -33.24 -0.21
CA ALA A 61 -2.03 -32.48 -0.92
C ALA A 61 -2.26 -32.37 -2.44
N ALA A 62 -2.82 -33.41 -3.07
CA ALA A 62 -3.19 -33.40 -4.49
C ALA A 62 -4.42 -32.51 -4.80
N GLU A 63 -5.33 -32.34 -3.84
CA GLU A 63 -6.50 -31.43 -3.95
C GLU A 63 -6.12 -29.97 -3.65
N ARG A 64 -4.99 -29.74 -2.97
CA ARG A 64 -4.41 -28.40 -2.73
C ARG A 64 -3.56 -27.89 -3.91
N SER A 65 -2.99 -28.81 -4.69
CA SER A 65 -2.10 -28.54 -5.83
C SER A 65 -2.87 -28.03 -7.06
N ALA A 66 -3.17 -26.73 -7.09
CA ALA A 66 -3.71 -26.03 -8.26
C ALA A 66 -2.67 -25.16 -8.99
N GLY A 67 -1.38 -25.31 -8.64
CA GLY A 67 -0.28 -24.53 -9.20
C GLY A 67 0.65 -25.37 -10.07
N ARG A 68 1.12 -24.82 -11.20
CA ARG A 68 2.17 -25.42 -12.03
C ARG A 68 3.13 -24.35 -12.55
N ASP A 69 4.33 -24.77 -12.93
CA ASP A 69 5.33 -23.86 -13.47
C ASP A 69 5.44 -23.98 -14.99
N VAL A 70 5.55 -22.84 -15.67
CA VAL A 70 5.88 -22.75 -17.10
C VAL A 70 7.12 -21.86 -17.24
N GLY A 71 8.29 -22.51 -17.32
CA GLY A 71 9.56 -21.81 -17.18
C GLY A 71 9.72 -21.27 -15.75
N ASP A 72 10.01 -19.98 -15.60
CA ASP A 72 10.10 -19.29 -14.31
C ASP A 72 8.80 -18.52 -13.94
N ILE A 73 7.66 -18.93 -14.49
CA ILE A 73 6.35 -18.38 -14.15
C ILE A 73 5.53 -19.44 -13.42
N ALA A 74 5.04 -19.09 -12.23
CA ALA A 74 4.08 -19.90 -11.50
C ALA A 74 2.67 -19.57 -12.00
N VAL A 75 1.93 -20.56 -12.46
CA VAL A 75 0.53 -20.43 -12.86
C VAL A 75 -0.34 -21.00 -11.75
N LEU A 76 -1.18 -20.16 -11.15
CA LEU A 76 -2.15 -20.56 -10.14
C LEU A 76 -3.54 -20.64 -10.76
N GLU A 77 -4.16 -21.81 -10.67
CA GLU A 77 -5.52 -22.02 -11.15
C GLU A 77 -6.53 -21.57 -10.10
N ASP A 78 -7.44 -20.68 -10.51
CA ASP A 78 -8.60 -20.29 -9.71
C ASP A 78 -9.69 -21.35 -9.85
N ALA A 79 -9.94 -22.08 -8.76
CA ALA A 79 -11.00 -23.08 -8.65
C ALA A 79 -12.29 -22.50 -8.06
N GLY A 80 -12.47 -21.17 -8.14
CA GLY A 80 -13.57 -20.43 -7.54
C GLY A 80 -13.31 -20.00 -6.09
N ASP A 81 -12.04 -19.86 -5.71
CA ASP A 81 -11.62 -19.55 -4.35
C ASP A 81 -10.67 -18.35 -4.26
N ILE A 82 -9.75 -18.19 -5.22
CA ILE A 82 -8.83 -17.05 -5.28
C ILE A 82 -9.59 -15.79 -5.66
N ILE A 83 -10.52 -15.87 -6.61
CA ILE A 83 -11.40 -14.75 -6.94
C ILE A 83 -12.69 -14.89 -6.13
N SER A 84 -13.00 -13.87 -5.33
CA SER A 84 -14.22 -13.90 -4.53
C SER A 84 -14.76 -12.51 -4.20
N ARG A 85 -16.05 -12.48 -3.82
CA ARG A 85 -16.71 -11.33 -3.21
C ARG A 85 -16.50 -11.42 -1.71
N ARG A 86 -15.76 -10.45 -1.14
CA ARG A 86 -15.07 -10.63 0.14
C ARG A 86 -15.73 -9.97 1.36
N ASN A 87 -16.57 -8.95 1.22
CA ASN A 87 -17.30 -8.39 2.37
C ASN A 87 -18.54 -7.56 1.95
N PRO A 88 -19.67 -8.17 1.54
CA PRO A 88 -20.87 -7.40 1.17
C PRO A 88 -21.36 -6.52 2.33
N PHE A 89 -21.97 -5.38 1.99
CA PHE A 89 -22.51 -4.46 3.00
C PHE A 89 -23.58 -5.14 3.85
N ASN A 90 -23.38 -5.18 5.17
CA ASN A 90 -24.24 -5.90 6.12
C ASN A 90 -24.72 -5.04 7.30
N LEU A 91 -24.52 -3.71 7.23
CA LEU A 91 -24.94 -2.77 8.26
C LEU A 91 -26.32 -2.13 7.99
N ASP A 92 -27.02 -2.50 6.92
CA ASP A 92 -28.36 -1.96 6.66
C ASP A 92 -29.32 -2.34 7.79
N GLN A 93 -30.24 -1.43 8.14
CA GLN A 93 -31.14 -1.57 9.30
C GLN A 93 -30.40 -1.75 10.65
N ARG A 94 -29.17 -1.25 10.76
CA ARG A 94 -28.40 -1.22 12.02
C ARG A 94 -27.96 0.20 12.35
N THR A 95 -27.47 0.38 13.57
CA THR A 95 -26.78 1.60 13.99
C THR A 95 -25.42 1.27 14.58
N VAL A 96 -24.35 1.84 14.02
CA VAL A 96 -23.01 1.79 14.60
C VAL A 96 -22.84 3.00 15.50
N THR A 97 -22.55 2.81 16.79
CA THR A 97 -22.31 3.90 17.75
C THR A 97 -20.86 3.89 18.19
N PHE A 98 -20.12 4.96 17.93
CA PHE A 98 -18.79 5.19 18.50
C PHE A 98 -18.92 6.01 19.79
N LEU A 99 -18.47 5.41 20.89
CA LEU A 99 -18.52 5.97 22.24
C LEU A 99 -17.12 6.45 22.68
N PRO A 100 -16.94 7.74 22.99
CA PRO A 100 -15.75 8.23 23.66
C PRO A 100 -15.50 7.47 24.95
N SER A 101 -14.27 7.00 25.16
CA SER A 101 -13.84 6.27 26.36
C SER A 101 -12.83 7.04 27.19
N SER A 102 -12.49 8.25 26.77
CA SER A 102 -11.55 9.13 27.44
C SER A 102 -12.03 10.59 27.43
N PRO A 103 -11.51 11.44 28.35
CA PRO A 103 -11.70 12.88 28.27
C PRO A 103 -11.26 13.43 26.90
N ALA A 104 -11.99 14.43 26.39
CA ALA A 104 -11.79 15.02 25.06
C ALA A 104 -11.88 14.04 23.86
N ALA A 105 -12.50 12.87 24.06
CA ALA A 105 -12.73 11.87 23.01
C ALA A 105 -11.45 11.48 22.24
N SER A 106 -10.34 11.33 22.95
CA SER A 106 -9.07 10.86 22.36
C SER A 106 -9.06 9.36 22.04
N ARG A 107 -10.04 8.61 22.55
CA ARG A 107 -10.21 7.17 22.36
C ARG A 107 -11.69 6.81 22.20
N TYR A 108 -11.97 5.79 21.39
CA TYR A 108 -13.31 5.32 21.09
C TYR A 108 -13.47 3.82 21.34
N ARG A 109 -14.69 3.41 21.73
CA ARG A 109 -15.22 2.05 21.59
C ARG A 109 -16.36 2.11 20.58
N PHE A 110 -16.80 0.98 20.04
CA PHE A 110 -18.01 0.96 19.22
C PHE A 110 -18.99 -0.13 19.68
N GLU A 111 -20.27 0.08 19.36
CA GLU A 111 -21.37 -0.83 19.63
C GLU A 111 -22.33 -0.88 18.44
N ILE A 112 -22.99 -2.02 18.24
CA ILE A 112 -24.00 -2.22 17.20
C ILE A 112 -25.38 -2.31 17.83
N GLY A 113 -26.25 -1.38 17.45
CA GLY A 113 -27.65 -1.32 17.88
C GLY A 113 -28.63 -1.69 16.76
N ALA A 114 -29.91 -1.76 17.14
CA ALA A 114 -31.02 -1.90 16.20
C ALA A 114 -31.12 -0.68 15.24
N ALA A 115 -31.92 -0.83 14.18
CA ALA A 115 -32.25 0.27 13.27
C ALA A 115 -32.75 1.47 14.07
N SER A 116 -32.15 2.64 13.85
CA SER A 116 -32.54 3.87 14.53
C SER A 116 -32.60 5.05 13.57
N TYR A 117 -32.82 4.83 12.27
CA TYR A 117 -32.89 5.92 11.29
C TYR A 117 -33.96 6.97 11.68
N ASP A 118 -33.62 8.26 11.65
CA ASP A 118 -34.50 9.36 12.10
C ASP A 118 -35.00 10.12 10.87
N ALA A 119 -36.11 9.61 10.32
CA ALA A 119 -36.74 10.18 9.14
C ALA A 119 -37.29 11.60 9.38
N GLU A 120 -37.65 11.94 10.63
CA GLU A 120 -38.15 13.26 10.97
C GLU A 120 -37.02 14.31 10.92
N ALA A 121 -35.85 13.99 11.46
CA ALA A 121 -34.66 14.85 11.35
C ALA A 121 -34.21 15.02 9.89
N ALA A 122 -34.27 13.96 9.08
CA ALA A 122 -33.96 14.04 7.65
C ALA A 122 -34.96 14.95 6.90
N PHE A 123 -36.25 14.82 7.19
CA PHE A 123 -37.33 15.59 6.55
C PHE A 123 -37.37 17.05 6.97
N ARG A 124 -37.17 17.35 8.26
CA ARG A 124 -37.19 18.73 8.80
C ARG A 124 -35.84 19.44 8.69
N GLY A 125 -34.76 18.70 8.47
CA GLY A 125 -33.42 19.26 8.33
C GLY A 125 -33.33 20.25 7.17
N ARG A 126 -32.46 21.25 7.31
CA ARG A 126 -32.16 22.19 6.23
C ARG A 126 -31.48 21.45 5.09
N GLN A 127 -32.09 21.42 3.91
CA GLN A 127 -31.46 20.88 2.72
C GLN A 127 -30.23 21.70 2.32
N ILE A 128 -29.15 21.02 1.97
CA ILE A 128 -27.93 21.64 1.44
C ILE A 128 -28.12 21.83 -0.06
N ALA A 129 -28.23 23.08 -0.49
CA ALA A 129 -28.41 23.44 -1.88
C ALA A 129 -27.08 23.43 -2.66
N GLY A 130 -27.15 23.02 -3.92
CA GLY A 130 -26.03 23.03 -4.87
C GLY A 130 -24.85 22.19 -4.41
N LEU A 131 -25.06 21.11 -3.67
CA LEU A 131 -24.03 20.12 -3.40
C LEU A 131 -24.02 19.17 -4.59
N ASP A 132 -23.05 19.32 -5.49
CA ASP A 132 -22.91 18.46 -6.66
C ASP A 132 -21.99 17.26 -6.35
N ASP A 133 -21.56 16.54 -7.37
CA ASP A 133 -20.60 15.44 -7.27
C ASP A 133 -19.20 15.94 -6.84
N ASP A 134 -18.48 15.13 -6.06
CA ASP A 134 -17.18 15.46 -5.43
C ASP A 134 -17.14 16.78 -4.62
N ASP A 135 -18.30 17.28 -4.19
CA ASP A 135 -18.47 18.64 -3.71
C ASP A 135 -18.59 18.72 -2.17
N THR A 136 -18.22 19.86 -1.58
CA THR A 136 -18.17 20.01 -0.11
C THR A 136 -18.74 21.34 0.39
N ARG A 137 -19.45 21.33 1.52
CA ARG A 137 -20.00 22.52 2.19
C ARG A 137 -19.60 22.58 3.66
N LEU A 138 -19.17 23.74 4.12
CA LEU A 138 -18.85 24.00 5.53
C LEU A 138 -20.13 24.17 6.35
N ILE A 139 -20.23 23.45 7.46
CA ILE A 139 -21.36 23.47 8.38
C ILE A 139 -20.85 23.85 9.77
N GLU A 140 -21.37 24.95 10.33
CA GLU A 140 -21.13 25.34 11.72
C GLU A 140 -21.93 24.45 12.68
N LEU A 141 -21.26 23.91 13.69
CA LEU A 141 -21.87 23.10 14.74
C LEU A 141 -22.35 23.99 15.90
N PRO A 142 -23.52 23.72 16.48
CA PRO A 142 -24.05 24.48 17.61
C PRO A 142 -23.34 24.20 18.95
N PHE A 143 -22.30 23.35 18.94
CA PHE A 143 -21.54 22.94 20.12
C PHE A 143 -20.07 22.66 19.78
N ALA A 144 -19.24 22.56 20.82
CA ALA A 144 -17.90 21.99 20.72
C ALA A 144 -17.98 20.49 20.46
N PHE A 145 -17.47 20.02 19.33
CA PHE A 145 -17.40 18.59 19.07
C PHE A 145 -15.99 18.05 19.36
N PRO A 146 -15.78 17.28 20.44
CA PRO A 146 -14.51 16.64 20.69
C PRO A 146 -14.34 15.39 19.81
N PHE A 147 -13.20 15.28 19.12
CA PHE A 147 -12.88 14.17 18.22
C PHE A 147 -11.37 13.94 18.17
N PHE A 148 -10.93 12.73 18.53
CA PHE A 148 -9.51 12.32 18.61
C PHE A 148 -8.61 13.32 19.34
N GLY A 149 -9.10 13.89 20.45
CA GLY A 149 -8.36 14.81 21.32
C GLY A 149 -8.31 16.26 20.84
N ALA A 150 -8.96 16.60 19.72
CA ALA A 150 -9.18 17.97 19.27
C ALA A 150 -10.64 18.38 19.45
N SER A 151 -10.91 19.69 19.49
CA SER A 151 -12.27 20.24 19.59
C SER A 151 -12.58 21.06 18.34
N TYR A 152 -13.68 20.72 17.66
CA TYR A 152 -14.11 21.36 16.43
C TYR A 152 -15.39 22.19 16.64
N ARG A 153 -15.56 23.24 15.85
CA ARG A 153 -16.79 24.06 15.80
C ARG A 153 -17.48 23.98 14.44
N SER A 154 -16.85 23.37 13.45
CA SER A 154 -17.40 23.20 12.12
C SER A 154 -16.92 21.89 11.51
N VAL A 155 -17.67 21.42 10.53
CA VAL A 155 -17.35 20.24 9.72
C VAL A 155 -17.52 20.58 8.25
N TYR A 156 -16.69 19.98 7.41
CA TYR A 156 -16.91 19.96 5.98
C TYR A 156 -17.76 18.73 5.66
N LEU A 157 -19.01 18.97 5.23
CA LEU A 157 -19.93 17.96 4.74
C LEU A 157 -19.67 17.74 3.25
N ASN A 158 -19.43 16.50 2.86
CA ASN A 158 -19.11 16.14 1.48
C ASN A 158 -20.22 15.29 0.84
N SER A 159 -20.37 15.37 -0.48
CA SER A 159 -21.30 14.58 -1.30
C SER A 159 -21.15 13.08 -1.06
N ASP A 160 -19.91 12.60 -0.93
CA ASP A 160 -19.51 11.19 -0.88
C ASP A 160 -19.64 10.55 0.51
N GLY A 161 -20.66 10.95 1.25
CA GLY A 161 -21.06 10.29 2.49
C GLY A 161 -20.02 10.36 3.61
N ASN A 162 -19.27 11.47 3.69
CA ASN A 162 -18.29 11.70 4.76
C ASN A 162 -18.29 13.15 5.28
N LEU A 163 -17.73 13.31 6.48
CA LEU A 163 -17.42 14.59 7.11
C LEU A 163 -15.92 14.67 7.36
N THR A 164 -15.29 15.79 7.01
CA THR A 164 -13.90 16.10 7.36
C THR A 164 -13.78 17.32 8.26
N PHE A 165 -12.65 17.43 8.95
CA PHE A 165 -12.33 18.57 9.81
C PHE A 165 -11.11 19.32 9.29
N ASN A 166 -11.06 20.63 9.55
CA ASN A 166 -10.01 21.59 9.13
C ASN A 166 -9.89 21.83 7.62
N GLU A 167 -10.07 20.81 6.79
CA GLU A 167 -9.92 20.90 5.33
C GLU A 167 -11.10 20.21 4.62
N PRO A 168 -11.59 20.79 3.51
CA PRO A 168 -12.63 20.17 2.69
C PRO A 168 -12.08 18.96 1.95
N ASP A 169 -12.94 17.96 1.71
CA ASP A 169 -12.62 16.90 0.76
C ASP A 169 -13.19 17.24 -0.62
N VAL A 170 -12.32 17.42 -1.62
CA VAL A 170 -12.69 17.80 -3.00
C VAL A 170 -12.02 16.90 -4.03
N SER A 171 -11.50 15.75 -3.59
CA SER A 171 -10.77 14.83 -4.46
C SER A 171 -11.73 13.89 -5.18
N THR A 172 -11.51 13.72 -6.48
CA THR A 172 -12.19 12.79 -7.40
C THR A 172 -11.60 11.37 -7.37
N SER A 173 -10.65 11.11 -6.47
CA SER A 173 -9.94 9.82 -6.38
C SER A 173 -10.75 8.77 -5.62
N ALA A 174 -10.38 7.49 -5.76
CA ALA A 174 -11.12 6.40 -5.14
C ALA A 174 -11.32 6.56 -3.63
N ARG A 175 -12.52 6.18 -3.19
CA ARG A 175 -12.96 6.21 -1.80
C ARG A 175 -12.35 5.02 -1.02
N SER A 176 -11.04 5.12 -0.77
CA SER A 176 -10.20 4.05 -0.21
C SER A 176 -9.91 4.21 1.29
N LEU A 177 -9.48 3.13 1.95
CA LEU A 177 -9.00 3.17 3.32
C LEU A 177 -7.81 4.12 3.48
N GLY A 178 -6.85 4.07 2.55
CA GLY A 178 -5.71 5.00 2.55
C GLY A 178 -6.13 6.46 2.63
N ARG A 179 -7.17 6.88 1.89
CA ARG A 179 -7.69 8.27 1.95
C ARG A 179 -8.36 8.59 3.28
N VAL A 180 -9.02 7.60 3.91
CA VAL A 180 -9.59 7.75 5.25
C VAL A 180 -8.51 7.97 6.31
N THR A 181 -7.38 7.26 6.23
CA THR A 181 -6.35 7.31 7.28
C THR A 181 -5.28 8.38 7.03
N SER A 182 -4.97 8.70 5.77
CA SER A 182 -3.95 9.70 5.42
C SER A 182 -4.50 11.12 5.33
N GLY A 183 -5.78 11.28 5.00
CA GLY A 183 -6.43 12.59 4.81
C GLY A 183 -6.64 13.38 6.10
N PRO A 184 -7.44 14.47 6.06
CA PRO A 184 -7.85 15.17 7.27
C PRO A 184 -8.62 14.25 8.23
N PRO A 185 -8.74 14.59 9.53
CA PRO A 185 -9.61 13.87 10.45
C PRO A 185 -11.00 13.68 9.83
N ARG A 186 -11.54 12.47 9.91
CA ARG A 186 -12.68 12.04 9.08
C ARG A 186 -13.67 11.17 9.82
N ILE A 187 -14.95 11.42 9.55
CA ILE A 187 -16.08 10.56 9.91
C ILE A 187 -16.73 10.09 8.61
N ALA A 188 -16.69 8.79 8.35
CA ALA A 188 -17.15 8.16 7.12
C ALA A 188 -18.31 7.19 7.43
N PRO A 189 -19.57 7.67 7.54
CA PRO A 189 -20.73 6.78 7.69
C PRO A 189 -20.93 5.87 6.48
N LEU A 190 -20.63 6.34 5.27
CA LEU A 190 -20.63 5.55 4.05
C LEU A 190 -19.75 6.25 3.00
N PHE A 191 -18.43 6.07 3.08
CA PHE A 191 -17.52 6.74 2.15
C PHE A 191 -17.52 6.04 0.80
N ARG A 192 -18.18 6.68 -0.19
CA ARG A 192 -18.40 6.16 -1.53
C ARG A 192 -18.69 7.31 -2.51
N ASP A 193 -18.36 7.13 -3.78
CA ASP A 193 -18.68 8.05 -4.88
C ASP A 193 -20.20 8.22 -5.04
N LEU A 194 -20.75 9.32 -4.54
CA LEU A 194 -22.19 9.59 -4.47
C LEU A 194 -22.53 10.90 -5.16
N ASP A 195 -23.65 10.91 -5.88
CA ASP A 195 -24.08 12.07 -6.66
C ASP A 195 -25.42 12.64 -6.14
N PRO A 196 -25.39 13.59 -5.18
CA PRO A 196 -26.58 14.23 -4.65
C PRO A 196 -27.25 15.22 -5.62
N SER A 197 -26.65 15.52 -6.78
CA SER A 197 -27.26 16.39 -7.80
C SER A 197 -28.42 15.72 -8.54
N ARG A 198 -28.57 14.39 -8.39
CA ARG A 198 -29.56 13.60 -9.13
C ARG A 198 -30.98 13.78 -8.60
N PRO A 199 -32.01 13.66 -9.47
CA PRO A 199 -33.41 13.81 -9.06
C PRO A 199 -33.80 12.88 -7.91
N ALA A 200 -34.55 13.42 -6.94
CA ALA A 200 -34.98 12.73 -5.71
C ALA A 200 -33.86 12.36 -4.70
N ALA A 201 -32.62 12.78 -4.94
CA ALA A 201 -31.57 12.76 -3.92
C ALA A 201 -31.69 14.02 -3.05
N THR A 202 -31.50 13.88 -1.74
CA THR A 202 -31.37 15.04 -0.85
C THR A 202 -30.29 14.81 0.19
N VAL A 203 -29.57 15.89 0.52
CA VAL A 203 -28.68 15.93 1.68
C VAL A 203 -29.18 17.04 2.60
N SER A 204 -29.47 16.70 3.86
CA SER A 204 -30.04 17.64 4.83
C SER A 204 -29.30 17.61 6.15
N VAL A 205 -29.35 18.74 6.86
CA VAL A 205 -28.71 18.91 8.17
C VAL A 205 -29.73 19.44 9.19
N SER A 206 -29.91 18.70 10.30
CA SER A 206 -30.63 19.18 11.49
C SER A 206 -29.62 19.56 12.57
N LEU A 207 -29.68 20.79 13.07
CA LEU A 207 -28.75 21.32 14.08
C LEU A 207 -29.51 21.72 15.34
N GLU A 208 -29.21 21.05 16.44
CA GLU A 208 -29.78 21.29 17.77
C GLU A 208 -28.64 21.39 18.80
N ALA A 209 -28.85 22.09 19.92
CA ALA A 209 -27.81 22.27 20.94
C ALA A 209 -27.25 20.95 21.50
N GLY A 210 -28.05 19.89 21.50
CA GLY A 210 -27.66 18.56 22.00
C GLY A 210 -27.26 17.55 20.93
N ARG A 211 -27.45 17.84 19.64
CA ARG A 211 -27.22 16.88 18.55
C ARG A 211 -27.18 17.57 17.18
N ALA A 212 -26.26 17.15 16.32
CA ALA A 212 -26.27 17.48 14.90
C ALA A 212 -26.52 16.19 14.09
N VAL A 213 -27.40 16.24 13.10
CA VAL A 213 -27.75 15.11 12.23
C VAL A 213 -27.51 15.52 10.78
N VAL A 214 -26.75 14.72 10.04
CA VAL A 214 -26.56 14.85 8.60
C VAL A 214 -27.14 13.62 7.93
N SER A 215 -28.06 13.81 6.98
CA SER A 215 -28.78 12.73 6.29
C SER A 215 -28.53 12.79 4.80
N TRP A 216 -28.13 11.66 4.20
CA TRP A 216 -28.13 11.43 2.77
C TRP A 216 -29.34 10.54 2.47
N VAL A 217 -30.33 11.07 1.74
CA VAL A 217 -31.59 10.39 1.46
C VAL A 217 -31.70 10.09 -0.02
N SER A 218 -31.78 8.80 -0.35
CA SER A 218 -31.92 8.33 -1.73
C SER A 218 -30.85 8.91 -2.67
N VAL A 219 -29.61 9.04 -2.18
CA VAL A 219 -28.48 9.55 -2.96
C VAL A 219 -27.90 8.39 -3.79
N PRO A 220 -27.93 8.45 -5.12
CA PRO A 220 -27.35 7.41 -5.95
C PRO A 220 -25.82 7.40 -5.85
N GLU A 221 -25.21 6.23 -6.07
CA GLU A 221 -23.81 6.21 -6.51
C GLU A 221 -23.65 7.05 -7.79
N PHE A 222 -22.51 7.69 -7.96
CA PHE A 222 -22.23 8.41 -9.20
C PHE A 222 -22.28 7.44 -10.39
N SER A 223 -22.86 7.88 -11.49
CA SER A 223 -22.82 7.17 -12.77
C SER A 223 -22.88 8.14 -13.92
N GLU A 224 -22.01 7.93 -14.92
CA GLU A 224 -21.99 8.74 -16.14
C GLU A 224 -23.29 8.55 -16.96
N PHE A 225 -23.86 7.33 -16.93
CA PHE A 225 -25.08 6.99 -17.68
C PHE A 225 -26.03 6.09 -16.86
N GLY A 226 -27.34 6.33 -17.01
CA GLY A 226 -28.38 5.52 -16.37
C GLY A 226 -28.60 5.80 -14.88
N GLY A 227 -29.29 4.89 -14.19
CA GLY A 227 -29.52 4.96 -12.75
C GLY A 227 -28.53 4.09 -11.98
N ALA A 228 -28.19 4.50 -10.77
CA ALA A 228 -27.29 3.77 -9.88
C ALA A 228 -28.00 3.38 -8.57
N PRO A 229 -27.46 2.39 -7.82
CA PRO A 229 -27.99 2.02 -6.51
C PRO A 229 -28.05 3.25 -5.59
N ARG A 230 -29.19 3.45 -4.91
CA ARG A 230 -29.46 4.63 -4.07
C ARG A 230 -29.29 4.29 -2.61
N GLN A 231 -28.59 5.17 -1.90
CA GLN A 231 -28.21 5.00 -0.52
C GLN A 231 -29.02 5.94 0.39
N THR A 232 -29.54 5.41 1.49
CA THR A 232 -30.17 6.20 2.56
C THR A 232 -29.54 5.90 3.90
N PHE A 233 -28.85 6.89 4.44
CA PHE A 233 -28.11 6.78 5.70
C PHE A 233 -27.92 8.15 6.35
N GLN A 234 -27.50 8.16 7.61
CA GLN A 234 -27.24 9.38 8.35
C GLN A 234 -26.05 9.21 9.31
N VAL A 235 -25.45 10.34 9.67
CA VAL A 235 -24.53 10.46 10.81
C VAL A 235 -25.09 11.43 11.85
N ARG A 236 -24.87 11.11 13.13
CA ARG A 236 -25.23 11.96 14.26
C ARG A 236 -24.01 12.26 15.11
N LEU A 237 -23.83 13.52 15.46
CA LEU A 237 -22.76 14.01 16.32
C LEU A 237 -23.38 14.57 17.61
N TYR A 238 -22.74 14.29 18.74
CA TYR A 238 -23.17 14.75 20.06
C TYR A 238 -22.07 15.56 20.76
N PRO A 239 -22.40 16.51 21.65
CA PRO A 239 -21.43 17.35 22.36
C PRO A 239 -20.40 16.57 23.21
N ASP A 240 -20.71 15.34 23.61
CA ASP A 240 -19.80 14.47 24.36
C ASP A 240 -18.74 13.79 23.48
N GLY A 241 -18.82 13.93 22.15
CA GLY A 241 -17.93 13.31 21.16
C GLY A 241 -18.47 12.03 20.57
N ARG A 242 -19.67 11.58 20.96
CA ARG A 242 -20.33 10.40 20.40
C ARG A 242 -20.68 10.61 18.94
N VAL A 243 -20.50 9.54 18.17
CA VAL A 243 -20.84 9.48 16.74
C VAL A 243 -21.75 8.28 16.49
N GLN A 244 -22.82 8.45 15.72
CA GLN A 244 -23.69 7.34 15.33
C GLN A 244 -23.92 7.31 13.83
N PHE A 245 -23.77 6.14 13.21
CA PHE A 245 -24.14 5.88 11.82
C PHE A 245 -25.40 5.04 11.80
N ALA A 246 -26.43 5.45 11.06
CA ALA A 246 -27.68 4.70 10.96
C ALA A 246 -28.12 4.58 9.50
N TYR A 247 -28.54 3.37 9.12
CA TYR A 247 -28.79 2.97 7.73
C TYR A 247 -30.25 2.57 7.55
N SER A 248 -30.85 2.92 6.41
CA SER A 248 -32.28 2.69 6.12
C SER A 248 -32.54 2.35 4.64
N GLY A 249 -31.57 1.74 3.97
CA GLY A 249 -31.62 1.47 2.54
C GLY A 249 -30.25 1.71 1.91
N VAL A 250 -29.24 0.96 2.35
CA VAL A 250 -27.93 0.91 1.70
C VAL A 250 -27.78 -0.40 0.92
N ASN A 251 -27.48 -0.26 -0.36
CA ASN A 251 -27.27 -1.36 -1.31
C ASN A 251 -25.98 -1.18 -2.13
N SER A 252 -25.04 -0.41 -1.60
CA SER A 252 -23.75 -0.17 -2.25
C SER A 252 -22.92 -1.44 -2.33
N ARG A 253 -22.20 -1.61 -3.46
CA ARG A 253 -21.29 -2.74 -3.67
C ARG A 253 -19.94 -2.54 -2.99
N THR A 254 -19.52 -1.32 -2.74
CA THR A 254 -18.24 -1.03 -2.10
C THR A 254 -18.37 0.19 -1.21
N ALA A 255 -17.80 0.17 -0.02
CA ALA A 255 -17.76 1.34 0.84
C ALA A 255 -16.65 1.20 1.88
N VAL A 256 -16.14 2.33 2.37
CA VAL A 256 -15.37 2.36 3.61
C VAL A 256 -16.21 3.04 4.68
N VAL A 257 -16.38 2.38 5.82
CA VAL A 257 -17.17 2.88 6.95
C VAL A 257 -16.27 3.00 8.18
N GLY A 258 -16.28 4.14 8.85
CA GLY A 258 -15.54 4.29 10.11
C GLY A 258 -15.20 5.71 10.51
N ILE A 259 -14.29 5.83 11.47
CA ILE A 259 -13.74 7.11 11.94
C ILE A 259 -12.21 7.07 11.96
N ALA A 260 -11.57 8.19 11.67
CA ALA A 260 -10.12 8.30 11.68
C ALA A 260 -9.61 9.67 12.18
N PRO A 261 -8.50 9.71 12.93
CA PRO A 261 -7.84 10.96 13.32
C PRO A 261 -7.12 11.67 12.17
N GLY A 262 -7.02 11.03 10.99
CA GLY A 262 -6.32 11.57 9.81
C GLY A 262 -4.80 11.64 9.97
N GLY A 263 -4.11 12.08 8.90
CA GLY A 263 -2.67 12.34 8.90
C GLY A 263 -1.81 11.13 9.27
N LEU A 264 -2.29 9.92 8.95
CA LEU A 264 -1.63 8.65 9.27
C LEU A 264 -1.36 8.45 10.78
N ARG A 265 -2.17 9.08 11.65
CA ARG A 265 -1.98 9.10 13.10
C ARG A 265 -2.50 7.84 13.79
N GLY A 266 -1.64 7.23 14.62
CA GLY A 266 -1.98 6.07 15.42
C GLY A 266 -2.10 4.79 14.60
N SER A 267 -2.40 3.68 15.28
CA SER A 267 -2.66 2.39 14.64
C SER A 267 -4.06 2.38 14.02
N THR A 268 -4.16 1.92 12.78
CA THR A 268 -5.44 1.61 12.14
C THR A 268 -5.95 0.26 12.63
N ALA A 269 -7.26 0.15 12.86
CA ALA A 269 -7.95 -1.09 13.17
C ALA A 269 -9.00 -1.37 12.08
N VAL A 270 -8.68 -2.29 11.18
CA VAL A 270 -9.65 -2.80 10.20
C VAL A 270 -10.43 -3.95 10.82
N VAL A 271 -11.72 -3.76 11.02
CA VAL A 271 -12.59 -4.64 11.81
C VAL A 271 -13.73 -5.22 10.98
N SER A 272 -14.52 -6.08 11.62
CA SER A 272 -15.88 -6.39 11.18
C SER A 272 -16.82 -5.92 12.26
N PHE A 273 -17.59 -4.86 12.03
CA PHE A 273 -18.41 -4.23 13.06
C PHE A 273 -19.41 -5.21 13.69
N LEU A 274 -19.93 -6.16 12.92
CA LEU A 274 -20.85 -7.19 13.45
C LEU A 274 -20.16 -8.31 14.23
N ASN A 275 -18.87 -8.55 14.01
CA ASN A 275 -18.17 -9.74 14.52
C ASN A 275 -16.98 -9.42 15.44
N ALA A 276 -16.54 -8.17 15.47
CA ALA A 276 -15.41 -7.75 16.30
C ALA A 276 -15.85 -7.65 17.76
N GLY A 277 -15.01 -8.17 18.66
CA GLY A 277 -15.20 -8.05 20.11
C GLY A 277 -14.95 -6.63 20.61
N GLY A 278 -15.24 -6.40 21.88
CA GLY A 278 -14.99 -5.11 22.53
C GLY A 278 -13.51 -4.70 22.47
N GLY A 279 -13.25 -3.41 22.28
CA GLY A 279 -11.91 -2.83 22.19
C GLY A 279 -11.97 -1.31 22.34
N GLU A 280 -10.82 -0.72 22.67
CA GLU A 280 -10.66 0.73 22.77
C GLU A 280 -9.57 1.20 21.82
N PHE A 281 -9.90 2.19 21.01
CA PHE A 281 -9.12 2.59 19.85
C PHE A 281 -8.69 4.05 19.95
N ALA A 282 -7.39 4.31 19.85
CA ALA A 282 -6.81 5.65 19.82
C ALA A 282 -6.50 6.15 18.39
N GLY A 283 -6.70 5.29 17.38
CA GLY A 283 -6.50 5.56 15.96
C GLY A 283 -7.74 5.23 15.15
N ALA A 284 -7.57 5.02 13.84
CA ALA A 284 -8.70 4.74 12.95
C ALA A 284 -9.38 3.40 13.28
N VAL A 285 -10.71 3.37 13.18
CA VAL A 285 -11.52 2.14 13.29
C VAL A 285 -12.47 2.09 12.12
N VAL A 286 -12.30 1.10 11.28
CA VAL A 286 -12.85 1.08 9.93
C VAL A 286 -13.23 -0.34 9.50
N GLU A 287 -14.23 -0.45 8.65
CA GLU A 287 -14.54 -1.67 7.90
C GLU A 287 -14.64 -1.33 6.42
N ARG A 288 -13.98 -2.13 5.57
CA ARG A 288 -14.14 -2.08 4.11
C ARG A 288 -15.18 -3.10 3.69
N PHE A 289 -16.18 -2.64 2.96
CA PHE A 289 -17.18 -3.46 2.29
C PHE A 289 -16.84 -3.58 0.81
N THR A 290 -16.92 -4.80 0.27
CA THR A 290 -16.75 -5.11 -1.14
C THR A 290 -17.58 -6.34 -1.53
N ASP A 291 -18.52 -6.11 -2.44
CA ASP A 291 -19.31 -7.11 -3.18
C ASP A 291 -18.98 -6.99 -4.68
N VAL A 292 -17.69 -6.84 -4.98
CA VAL A 292 -17.16 -7.03 -6.34
C VAL A 292 -16.18 -8.21 -6.35
N GLU A 293 -15.97 -8.78 -7.53
CA GLU A 293 -14.98 -9.84 -7.69
C GLU A 293 -13.58 -9.22 -7.58
N GLU A 294 -12.83 -9.66 -6.58
CA GLU A 294 -11.46 -9.24 -6.33
C GLU A 294 -10.58 -10.46 -6.12
N LEU A 295 -9.29 -10.29 -6.35
CA LEU A 295 -8.29 -11.31 -6.09
C LEU A 295 -7.96 -11.34 -4.58
N ASP A 296 -8.12 -12.50 -3.95
CA ASP A 296 -7.63 -12.78 -2.60
C ASP A 296 -6.11 -13.07 -2.68
N ILE A 297 -5.32 -12.00 -2.62
CA ILE A 297 -3.85 -12.10 -2.74
C ILE A 297 -3.20 -12.83 -1.56
N VAL A 298 -3.86 -12.85 -0.40
CA VAL A 298 -3.43 -13.65 0.76
C VAL A 298 -3.55 -15.13 0.41
N LEU A 299 -4.71 -15.54 -0.12
CA LEU A 299 -4.93 -16.93 -0.54
C LEU A 299 -4.04 -17.33 -1.73
N ALA A 300 -3.81 -16.44 -2.69
CA ALA A 300 -2.90 -16.67 -3.81
C ALA A 300 -1.46 -16.93 -3.32
N ALA A 301 -0.97 -16.11 -2.39
CA ALA A 301 0.35 -16.30 -1.78
C ALA A 301 0.43 -17.63 -1.01
N GLN A 302 -0.60 -17.96 -0.21
CA GLN A 302 -0.66 -19.25 0.50
C GLN A 302 -0.61 -20.42 -0.47
N LYS A 303 -1.33 -20.37 -1.61
CA LYS A 303 -1.28 -21.39 -2.67
C LYS A 303 0.11 -21.50 -3.30
N PHE A 304 0.76 -20.37 -3.58
CA PHE A 304 2.11 -20.36 -4.12
C PHE A 304 3.10 -21.10 -3.21
N TYR A 305 3.07 -20.82 -1.90
CA TYR A 305 3.98 -21.45 -0.93
C TYR A 305 3.65 -22.91 -0.57
N GLU A 306 2.56 -23.47 -1.10
CA GLU A 306 2.32 -24.93 -1.00
C GLU A 306 3.22 -25.71 -1.96
N THR A 307 3.62 -25.12 -3.09
CA THR A 307 4.46 -25.76 -4.11
C THR A 307 5.85 -25.15 -4.21
N HIS A 308 6.05 -23.94 -3.69
CA HIS A 308 7.31 -23.20 -3.71
C HIS A 308 7.86 -22.98 -2.31
N GLU A 309 9.19 -23.00 -2.16
CA GLU A 309 9.84 -22.71 -0.88
C GLU A 309 9.87 -21.19 -0.58
N ASP A 310 10.09 -20.83 0.69
CA ASP A 310 10.14 -19.45 1.19
C ASP A 310 11.41 -18.70 0.77
N ALA A 311 11.59 -18.54 -0.55
CA ALA A 311 12.80 -18.06 -1.22
C ALA A 311 12.62 -16.67 -1.89
N TYR A 312 11.50 -15.99 -1.70
CA TYR A 312 11.13 -14.82 -2.51
C TYR A 312 10.88 -13.59 -1.64
N ASP A 313 11.45 -12.46 -2.04
CA ASP A 313 11.25 -11.16 -1.40
C ASP A 313 9.94 -10.51 -1.85
N TYR A 314 9.57 -10.75 -3.11
CA TYR A 314 8.36 -10.24 -3.75
C TYR A 314 7.58 -11.36 -4.43
N LEU A 315 6.25 -11.34 -4.29
CA LEU A 315 5.34 -12.04 -5.21
C LEU A 315 4.73 -11.01 -6.16
N VAL A 316 4.85 -11.22 -7.47
CA VAL A 316 4.31 -10.34 -8.50
C VAL A 316 3.14 -11.04 -9.17
N ILE A 317 1.92 -10.62 -8.86
CA ILE A 317 0.70 -11.32 -9.24
C ILE A 317 0.00 -10.56 -10.38
N TYR A 318 -0.13 -11.21 -11.52
CA TYR A 318 -1.01 -10.81 -12.62
C TYR A 318 -2.16 -11.80 -12.73
N ASN A 319 -3.27 -11.40 -13.36
CA ASN A 319 -4.32 -12.35 -13.77
C ASN A 319 -4.68 -12.22 -15.25
N ASN A 320 -5.17 -13.30 -15.86
CA ASN A 320 -5.73 -13.27 -17.22
C ASN A 320 -7.28 -13.31 -17.22
N LEU A 321 -7.88 -12.87 -16.11
CA LEU A 321 -9.31 -13.05 -15.81
C LEU A 321 -10.10 -11.75 -15.90
N GLY A 322 -9.42 -10.64 -16.19
CA GLY A 322 -10.04 -9.31 -16.26
C GLY A 322 -10.38 -8.72 -14.90
N ILE A 323 -9.82 -9.28 -13.81
CA ILE A 323 -10.04 -8.79 -12.45
C ILE A 323 -9.06 -7.66 -12.17
N GLU A 324 -9.58 -6.44 -11.92
CA GLU A 324 -8.78 -5.28 -11.52
C GLU A 324 -7.99 -5.55 -10.23
N ALA A 325 -6.86 -4.85 -10.03
CA ALA A 325 -6.06 -5.02 -8.81
C ALA A 325 -6.90 -4.68 -7.57
N SER A 326 -7.52 -3.50 -7.58
CA SER A 326 -8.57 -3.08 -6.66
C SER A 326 -9.54 -2.18 -7.44
N PRO A 327 -10.72 -1.84 -6.88
CA PRO A 327 -11.60 -0.86 -7.49
C PRO A 327 -10.81 0.40 -7.87
N ASN A 328 -10.82 0.72 -9.16
CA ASN A 328 -10.14 1.88 -9.74
C ASN A 328 -8.60 1.85 -9.73
N ALA A 329 -7.94 0.78 -9.29
CA ALA A 329 -6.48 0.66 -9.36
C ALA A 329 -5.94 -0.26 -10.45
N ILE A 330 -4.87 0.20 -11.10
CA ILE A 330 -4.14 -0.58 -12.09
C ILE A 330 -3.27 -1.62 -11.38
N ALA A 331 -2.55 -1.17 -10.35
CA ALA A 331 -1.71 -2.01 -9.50
C ALA A 331 -1.65 -1.46 -8.07
N TYR A 332 -1.14 -2.27 -7.15
CA TYR A 332 -0.69 -1.83 -5.83
C TYR A 332 0.36 -2.78 -5.26
N GLU A 333 1.10 -2.28 -4.28
CA GLU A 333 1.99 -3.01 -3.40
C GLU A 333 1.35 -3.20 -2.03
N LEU A 334 1.67 -4.34 -1.42
CA LEU A 334 1.34 -4.67 -0.06
C LEU A 334 2.59 -5.08 0.72
N THR A 335 3.09 -4.21 1.60
CA THR A 335 4.20 -4.58 2.48
C THR A 335 3.72 -5.57 3.54
N VAL A 336 4.28 -6.78 3.54
CA VAL A 336 3.97 -7.84 4.51
C VAL A 336 5.08 -8.03 5.55
N ARG A 337 6.31 -7.60 5.24
CA ARG A 337 7.43 -7.64 6.17
C ARG A 337 8.37 -6.47 5.96
N ASN A 338 8.49 -5.66 7.00
CA ASN A 338 9.41 -4.54 7.11
C ASN A 338 10.03 -4.54 8.52
N ASN A 339 11.35 -4.67 8.60
CA ASN A 339 12.12 -4.57 9.84
C ASN A 339 13.14 -3.42 9.82
N ARG A 340 12.92 -2.45 8.93
CA ARG A 340 13.83 -1.36 8.61
C ARG A 340 13.36 -0.06 9.26
N THR A 341 14.26 0.90 9.41
CA THR A 341 13.95 2.23 9.94
C THR A 341 14.64 3.33 9.13
N GLY A 342 14.26 4.59 9.37
CA GLY A 342 14.87 5.77 8.74
C GLY A 342 14.30 6.12 7.37
N TYR A 343 13.06 5.73 7.08
CA TYR A 343 12.41 6.00 5.79
C TYR A 343 10.89 6.28 5.87
N GLY A 344 10.38 6.57 7.07
CA GLY A 344 9.01 7.04 7.27
C GLY A 344 7.92 5.97 7.38
N ASP A 345 8.26 4.68 7.26
CA ASP A 345 7.31 3.56 7.38
C ASP A 345 7.53 2.75 8.69
N PRO A 346 6.47 2.40 9.43
CA PRO A 346 6.58 1.55 10.61
C PRO A 346 6.93 0.08 10.27
N PRO A 347 7.62 -0.64 11.18
CA PRO A 347 7.83 -2.07 11.04
C PRO A 347 6.52 -2.86 10.99
N VAL A 348 6.50 -3.91 10.17
CA VAL A 348 5.41 -4.90 10.07
C VAL A 348 6.00 -6.30 9.87
N ASP A 349 5.36 -7.33 10.42
CA ASP A 349 5.67 -8.73 10.08
C ASP A 349 4.39 -9.57 10.15
N VAL A 350 3.76 -9.75 8.99
CA VAL A 350 2.57 -10.57 8.80
C VAL A 350 2.78 -11.66 7.75
N GLY A 351 4.03 -11.90 7.31
CA GLY A 351 4.31 -12.84 6.22
C GLY A 351 3.80 -14.27 6.47
N ARG A 352 3.64 -14.69 7.73
CA ARG A 352 3.04 -15.99 8.09
C ARG A 352 1.60 -16.13 7.60
N GLU A 353 0.82 -15.05 7.61
CA GLU A 353 -0.56 -15.05 7.10
C GLU A 353 -0.59 -15.29 5.58
N PHE A 354 0.51 -15.00 4.88
CA PHE A 354 0.70 -15.21 3.44
C PHE A 354 1.41 -16.52 3.10
N GLY A 355 1.72 -17.37 4.09
CA GLY A 355 2.46 -18.63 3.89
C GLY A 355 3.99 -18.49 3.94
N SER A 356 4.52 -17.28 4.15
CA SER A 356 5.97 -17.00 4.23
C SER A 356 6.43 -16.68 5.66
N PRO A 357 6.93 -17.68 6.41
CA PRO A 357 7.35 -17.47 7.79
C PRO A 357 8.62 -16.63 7.94
N ARG A 358 9.42 -16.39 6.88
CA ARG A 358 10.74 -15.75 7.01
C ARG A 358 11.10 -14.74 5.93
N ARG A 359 10.73 -14.95 4.65
CA ARG A 359 11.38 -14.21 3.55
C ARG A 359 10.55 -13.10 2.91
N LEU A 360 9.29 -13.35 2.59
CA LEU A 360 8.43 -12.44 1.83
C LEU A 360 8.38 -11.06 2.48
N GLN A 361 8.57 -10.03 1.67
CA GLN A 361 8.59 -8.63 2.09
C GLN A 361 7.40 -7.87 1.55
N ALA A 362 7.03 -8.12 0.29
CA ALA A 362 5.91 -7.44 -0.36
C ALA A 362 5.17 -8.35 -1.35
N VAL A 363 3.88 -8.08 -1.55
CA VAL A 363 3.07 -8.68 -2.62
C VAL A 363 2.62 -7.56 -3.54
N LEU A 364 2.89 -7.70 -4.85
CA LEU A 364 2.46 -6.76 -5.87
C LEU A 364 1.26 -7.35 -6.59
N ASN A 365 0.11 -6.71 -6.48
CA ASN A 365 -1.06 -7.05 -7.29
C ASN A 365 -1.07 -6.14 -8.52
N MET A 366 -0.69 -6.68 -9.65
CA MET A 366 -0.57 -5.94 -10.90
C MET A 366 -1.88 -5.93 -11.70
N GLY A 367 -2.95 -6.57 -11.21
CA GLY A 367 -4.24 -6.61 -11.91
C GLY A 367 -4.22 -7.44 -13.20
N PRO A 368 -5.14 -7.18 -14.15
CA PRO A 368 -5.31 -8.01 -15.31
C PRO A 368 -4.27 -7.69 -16.38
N LEU A 369 -3.56 -8.69 -16.89
CA LEU A 369 -2.47 -8.51 -17.85
C LEU A 369 -2.92 -7.78 -19.13
N SER A 370 -4.19 -7.92 -19.50
CA SER A 370 -4.81 -7.26 -20.66
C SER A 370 -4.82 -5.73 -20.61
N GLN A 371 -4.60 -5.11 -19.45
CA GLN A 371 -4.51 -3.66 -19.35
C GLN A 371 -3.14 -3.10 -19.73
N TYR A 372 -2.12 -3.96 -19.83
CA TYR A 372 -0.75 -3.57 -20.15
C TYR A 372 -0.41 -3.80 -21.62
N PRO A 373 0.34 -2.89 -22.26
CA PRO A 373 0.91 -3.14 -23.58
C PRO A 373 1.82 -4.37 -23.59
N ILE A 374 1.73 -5.20 -24.62
CA ILE A 374 2.58 -6.39 -24.78
C ILE A 374 4.08 -6.02 -24.73
N GLU A 375 4.45 -4.91 -25.35
CA GLU A 375 5.83 -4.41 -25.33
C GLU A 375 6.17 -3.79 -23.97
N PRO A 376 7.19 -4.26 -23.23
CA PRO A 376 7.41 -3.89 -21.82
C PRO A 376 7.76 -2.41 -21.61
N ASN A 377 8.21 -1.73 -22.66
CA ASN A 377 8.59 -0.31 -22.66
C ASN A 377 7.60 0.59 -23.42
N ALA A 378 6.47 0.05 -23.89
CA ALA A 378 5.44 0.87 -24.50
C ALA A 378 4.64 1.65 -23.44
N VAL A 379 4.23 2.87 -23.78
CA VAL A 379 3.45 3.73 -22.88
C VAL A 379 2.11 3.08 -22.57
N LEU A 380 1.84 2.90 -21.27
CA LEU A 380 0.57 2.43 -20.75
C LEU A 380 -0.48 3.53 -20.93
N PRO A 381 -1.57 3.32 -21.71
CA PRO A 381 -2.52 4.39 -22.02
C PRO A 381 -3.13 5.08 -20.80
N ALA A 382 -3.44 4.33 -19.75
CA ALA A 382 -4.00 4.87 -18.52
C ALA A 382 -3.00 5.74 -17.72
N ARG A 383 -1.70 5.57 -17.96
CA ARG A 383 -0.60 6.35 -17.34
C ARG A 383 0.09 7.32 -18.29
N ARG A 384 -0.51 7.60 -19.45
CA ARG A 384 0.12 8.43 -20.50
C ARG A 384 0.66 9.78 -20.00
N PRO A 385 -0.01 10.54 -19.11
CA PRO A 385 0.53 11.81 -18.63
C PRO A 385 1.89 11.69 -17.93
N ALA A 386 2.10 10.61 -17.15
CA ALA A 386 3.36 10.31 -16.50
C ALA A 386 4.36 9.63 -17.45
N GLY A 387 3.87 8.96 -18.50
CA GLY A 387 4.71 8.23 -19.46
C GLY A 387 5.11 6.83 -19.01
N ASP A 388 4.40 6.25 -18.02
CA ASP A 388 4.74 4.91 -17.53
C ASP A 388 4.61 3.82 -18.58
N THR A 389 5.42 2.79 -18.39
CA THR A 389 5.44 1.54 -19.13
C THR A 389 5.14 0.38 -18.16
N PRO A 390 4.85 -0.83 -18.66
CA PRO A 390 4.75 -2.01 -17.80
C PRO A 390 5.91 -2.16 -16.80
N LEU A 391 7.16 -1.90 -17.23
CA LEU A 391 8.33 -2.02 -16.36
C LEU A 391 8.42 -0.88 -15.33
N THR A 392 8.05 0.36 -15.68
CA THR A 392 8.07 1.45 -14.69
C THR A 392 6.96 1.30 -13.66
N VAL A 393 5.77 0.78 -14.03
CA VAL A 393 4.72 0.45 -13.05
C VAL A 393 5.20 -0.66 -12.11
N LEU A 394 5.80 -1.73 -12.64
CA LEU A 394 6.35 -2.79 -11.79
C LEU A 394 7.46 -2.27 -10.86
N GLY A 395 8.33 -1.38 -11.36
CA GLY A 395 9.35 -0.71 -10.55
C GLY A 395 8.78 0.24 -9.50
N HIS A 396 7.71 0.96 -9.82
CA HIS A 396 6.95 1.81 -8.91
C HIS A 396 6.40 0.95 -7.76
N GLU A 397 5.68 -0.12 -8.07
CA GLU A 397 5.09 -0.99 -7.04
C GLU A 397 6.18 -1.69 -6.22
N ALA A 398 7.26 -2.20 -6.83
CA ALA A 398 8.38 -2.76 -6.09
C ALA A 398 9.06 -1.73 -5.17
N GLY A 399 9.11 -0.47 -5.60
CA GLY A 399 9.67 0.64 -4.85
C GLY A 399 8.90 0.98 -3.58
N HIS A 400 7.59 0.64 -3.51
CA HIS A 400 6.76 0.97 -2.37
C HIS A 400 7.18 0.33 -1.05
N LEU A 401 7.89 -0.80 -1.12
CA LEU A 401 8.53 -1.41 0.06
C LEU A 401 9.42 -0.43 0.84
N PHE A 402 9.94 0.60 0.17
CA PHE A 402 10.84 1.59 0.73
C PHE A 402 10.31 3.04 0.64
N LEU A 403 9.30 3.33 -0.17
CA LEU A 403 9.00 4.68 -0.65
C LEU A 403 7.47 4.84 -0.92
N ALA A 404 6.91 6.03 -1.05
CA ALA A 404 7.35 7.27 -0.46
C ALA A 404 6.59 7.50 0.85
N TYR A 405 7.25 7.30 2.00
CA TYR A 405 6.69 7.59 3.32
C TYR A 405 7.53 8.60 4.11
N ALA A 406 8.77 8.85 3.68
CA ALA A 406 9.68 9.80 4.29
C ALA A 406 9.28 11.24 3.98
N SER A 407 9.37 12.12 4.97
CA SER A 407 9.17 13.55 4.76
C SER A 407 10.00 14.36 5.75
N ILE A 408 10.39 15.56 5.37
CA ILE A 408 10.75 16.57 6.37
C ILE A 408 9.51 16.98 7.18
N ARG A 409 9.69 17.82 8.19
CA ARG A 409 8.57 18.42 8.94
C ARG A 409 8.41 19.87 8.54
N ASP A 410 7.18 20.36 8.50
CA ASP A 410 6.94 21.80 8.35
C ASP A 410 7.27 22.49 9.68
N PRO A 411 8.08 23.57 9.70
CA PRO A 411 8.37 24.31 10.92
C PRO A 411 7.12 24.91 11.61
N ALA A 412 6.08 25.25 10.85
CA ALA A 412 4.83 25.79 11.37
C ALA A 412 3.84 24.69 11.81
N ASP A 413 3.92 23.52 11.18
CA ASP A 413 3.20 22.32 11.61
C ASP A 413 4.10 21.07 11.57
N PRO A 414 4.70 20.69 12.71
CA PRO A 414 5.54 19.49 12.80
C PRO A 414 4.82 18.18 12.45
N ARG A 415 3.49 18.19 12.28
CA ARG A 415 2.71 17.04 11.81
C ARG A 415 2.61 16.96 10.29
N ALA A 416 2.79 18.07 9.57
CA ALA A 416 2.76 18.07 8.12
C ALA A 416 3.91 17.22 7.54
N ARG A 417 3.64 16.61 6.39
CA ARG A 417 4.55 15.75 5.62
C ARG A 417 4.65 16.30 4.19
N PRO A 418 5.29 17.46 3.99
CA PRO A 418 5.12 18.25 2.78
C PRO A 418 5.76 17.63 1.52
N MET A 419 6.65 16.63 1.67
CA MET A 419 7.19 15.87 0.53
C MET A 419 6.20 14.82 0.00
N LEU A 420 5.13 14.51 0.73
CA LEU A 420 4.17 13.48 0.35
C LEU A 420 2.95 14.09 -0.34
N GLY A 421 2.45 13.37 -1.35
CA GLY A 421 1.25 13.69 -2.10
C GLY A 421 0.14 12.69 -1.84
N ARG A 422 -0.36 12.06 -2.90
CA ARG A 422 -1.56 11.22 -2.86
C ARG A 422 -1.42 10.07 -1.86
N GLN A 423 -2.44 9.93 -1.00
CA GLN A 423 -2.54 8.92 0.06
C GLN A 423 -1.36 8.90 1.06
N GLY A 424 -0.47 9.91 1.03
CA GLY A 424 0.76 9.88 1.83
C GLY A 424 1.73 8.75 1.45
N ALA A 425 1.61 8.19 0.24
CA ALA A 425 2.44 7.08 -0.25
C ALA A 425 3.22 7.43 -1.54
N HIS A 426 3.00 8.62 -2.09
CA HIS A 426 3.60 9.10 -3.34
C HIS A 426 4.33 10.43 -3.10
N TRP A 427 5.29 10.76 -3.96
CA TRP A 427 5.92 12.08 -3.89
C TRP A 427 4.91 13.19 -4.23
N ASN A 428 5.03 14.32 -3.52
CA ASN A 428 4.26 15.53 -3.81
C ASN A 428 4.62 16.04 -5.21
N PHE A 429 3.62 16.41 -6.01
CA PHE A 429 3.84 16.98 -7.34
C PHE A 429 4.85 18.15 -7.36
N SER A 430 4.82 19.00 -6.33
CA SER A 430 5.71 20.17 -6.20
C SER A 430 7.08 19.86 -5.58
N PHE A 431 7.37 18.60 -5.27
CA PHE A 431 8.66 18.13 -4.76
C PHE A 431 9.55 17.65 -5.92
N ASN A 432 10.80 18.14 -5.96
CA ASN A 432 11.78 17.69 -6.95
C ASN A 432 12.36 16.34 -6.54
N SER A 433 11.65 15.25 -6.82
CA SER A 433 12.14 13.89 -6.57
C SER A 433 12.92 13.33 -7.78
N GLU A 434 13.43 14.20 -8.65
CA GLU A 434 14.30 13.88 -9.80
C GLU A 434 13.75 12.81 -10.77
N ALA A 435 12.45 12.86 -11.04
CA ALA A 435 11.73 11.87 -11.86
C ALA A 435 11.73 10.47 -11.23
N SER A 436 11.64 10.39 -9.90
CA SER A 436 11.42 9.15 -9.15
C SER A 436 10.29 8.29 -9.74
N LEU A 437 10.48 6.96 -9.71
CA LEU A 437 9.43 5.99 -10.02
C LEU A 437 8.21 6.13 -9.12
N LEU A 438 8.32 6.68 -7.91
CA LEU A 438 7.19 6.85 -6.98
C LEU A 438 6.39 8.12 -7.27
N GLU A 439 5.97 8.24 -8.52
CA GLU A 439 5.24 9.38 -9.08
C GLU A 439 5.95 10.73 -8.94
N GLY A 440 7.26 10.71 -9.17
CA GLY A 440 8.09 11.88 -9.04
C GLY A 440 8.17 12.80 -10.25
N ASN A 441 8.34 14.11 -10.01
CA ASN A 441 8.74 15.07 -11.02
C ASN A 441 10.23 15.43 -10.89
N ARG A 442 10.92 15.58 -12.03
CA ARG A 442 12.13 16.41 -12.09
C ARG A 442 11.72 17.84 -12.41
N ILE A 443 12.10 18.79 -11.57
CA ILE A 443 11.68 20.19 -11.65
C ILE A 443 12.90 21.05 -11.97
N CYS A 444 12.77 21.85 -13.03
CA CYS A 444 13.73 22.84 -13.43
C CYS A 444 13.33 24.20 -12.84
N ASP A 445 14.26 24.87 -12.14
CA ASP A 445 14.09 26.23 -11.61
C ASP A 445 14.79 27.24 -12.52
N ARG A 446 14.01 28.08 -13.21
CA ARG A 446 14.51 29.09 -14.15
C ARG A 446 15.42 30.14 -13.53
N GLN A 447 15.38 30.31 -12.20
CA GLN A 447 16.28 31.24 -11.51
C GLN A 447 17.67 30.64 -11.27
N VAL A 448 17.81 29.31 -11.37
CA VAL A 448 19.06 28.59 -11.10
C VAL A 448 19.69 28.06 -12.38
N GLN A 449 18.88 27.64 -13.35
CA GLN A 449 19.35 27.02 -14.59
C GLN A 449 18.45 27.31 -15.79
N SER A 450 18.95 27.04 -16.99
CA SER A 450 18.14 27.11 -18.22
C SER A 450 17.12 25.98 -18.24
N CYS A 451 15.86 26.31 -18.58
CA CYS A 451 14.74 25.37 -18.57
C CYS A 451 13.93 25.46 -19.88
N PRO A 452 13.30 24.35 -20.32
CA PRO A 452 12.50 24.34 -21.55
C PRO A 452 11.23 25.20 -21.42
N GLY A 453 10.71 25.72 -22.53
CA GLY A 453 9.48 26.53 -22.57
C GLY A 453 9.67 28.02 -22.21
N PRO A 454 8.64 28.84 -22.46
CA PRO A 454 8.72 30.30 -22.29
C PRO A 454 8.89 30.73 -20.83
N ALA A 455 9.60 31.83 -20.59
CA ALA A 455 9.90 32.32 -19.23
C ALA A 455 8.65 32.84 -18.51
N GLU A 456 7.68 33.37 -19.27
CA GLU A 456 6.41 33.89 -18.77
C GLU A 456 5.43 32.81 -18.28
N ALA A 457 5.68 31.52 -18.57
CA ALA A 457 4.79 30.43 -18.15
C ALA A 457 4.91 30.07 -16.66
N GLY A 458 5.97 30.51 -15.98
CA GLY A 458 6.21 30.23 -14.57
C GLY A 458 7.68 29.95 -14.27
N ARG A 459 8.08 30.20 -13.02
CA ARG A 459 9.45 30.00 -12.55
C ARG A 459 9.90 28.54 -12.63
N PHE A 460 9.03 27.61 -12.23
CA PHE A 460 9.33 26.19 -12.20
C PHE A 460 8.67 25.48 -13.37
N VAL A 461 9.33 24.47 -13.92
CA VAL A 461 8.75 23.59 -14.95
C VAL A 461 9.13 22.14 -14.66
N THR A 462 8.16 21.23 -14.74
CA THR A 462 8.44 19.79 -14.71
C THR A 462 9.06 19.37 -16.04
N VAL A 463 10.20 18.67 -16.03
CA VAL A 463 10.96 18.34 -17.25
C VAL A 463 11.02 16.85 -17.55
N ALA A 464 10.79 16.00 -16.54
CA ALA A 464 10.79 14.55 -16.67
C ALA A 464 10.03 13.90 -15.50
N THR A 465 9.63 12.65 -15.70
CA THR A 465 8.80 11.86 -14.78
C THR A 465 9.19 10.38 -14.85
N VAL A 466 9.12 9.65 -13.73
CA VAL A 466 9.19 8.17 -13.64
C VAL A 466 10.36 7.47 -14.39
N GLU A 467 11.58 8.00 -14.30
CA GLU A 467 12.75 7.46 -15.01
C GLU A 467 13.58 6.45 -14.19
N GLY A 468 13.50 6.47 -12.86
CA GLY A 468 14.29 5.59 -11.98
C GLY A 468 14.18 5.96 -10.50
N PHE A 469 15.04 5.39 -9.65
CA PHE A 469 15.14 5.80 -8.25
C PHE A 469 16.18 6.92 -8.12
N SER A 470 15.76 8.07 -7.61
CA SER A 470 16.63 9.23 -7.35
C SER A 470 17.73 8.91 -6.32
N PRO A 471 18.77 9.75 -6.17
CA PRO A 471 19.74 9.62 -5.08
C PRO A 471 19.09 9.57 -3.69
N LEU A 472 18.04 10.37 -3.45
CA LEU A 472 17.28 10.33 -2.19
C LEU A 472 16.53 9.00 -2.04
N ASP A 473 15.86 8.53 -3.09
CA ASP A 473 15.19 7.22 -3.09
C ASP A 473 16.20 6.10 -2.75
N GLN A 474 17.36 6.09 -3.42
CA GLN A 474 18.41 5.11 -3.17
C GLN A 474 18.96 5.19 -1.75
N TYR A 475 19.04 6.38 -1.14
CA TYR A 475 19.39 6.50 0.28
C TYR A 475 18.31 5.86 1.17
N LEU A 476 17.04 6.17 0.93
CA LEU A 476 15.90 5.63 1.67
C LEU A 476 15.70 4.13 1.45
N MET A 477 16.11 3.57 0.31
CA MET A 477 16.18 2.13 0.09
C MET A 477 17.35 1.48 0.85
N GLY A 478 18.31 2.27 1.33
CA GLY A 478 19.54 1.79 1.96
C GLY A 478 20.57 1.34 0.93
N LEU A 479 20.58 1.91 -0.28
CA LEU A 479 21.51 1.57 -1.37
C LEU A 479 22.64 2.59 -1.52
N ARG A 480 22.42 3.84 -1.10
CA ARG A 480 23.34 4.96 -1.27
C ARG A 480 23.73 5.62 0.07
N PRO A 481 25.00 6.00 0.29
CA PRO A 481 25.40 6.76 1.48
C PRO A 481 24.86 8.19 1.46
N PRO A 482 24.68 8.83 2.64
CA PRO A 482 24.13 10.19 2.71
C PRO A 482 25.00 11.23 1.99
N TRP A 483 26.33 11.13 2.05
CA TRP A 483 27.24 12.08 1.37
C TRP A 483 27.25 11.97 -0.17
N GLU A 484 26.58 10.97 -0.75
CA GLU A 484 26.34 10.88 -2.21
C GLU A 484 24.93 11.37 -2.61
N VAL A 485 24.16 11.93 -1.68
CA VAL A 485 22.82 12.47 -1.93
C VAL A 485 22.93 13.99 -2.11
N PRO A 486 22.75 14.52 -3.32
CA PRO A 486 22.71 15.96 -3.52
C PRO A 486 21.50 16.59 -2.83
N ASP A 487 21.61 17.88 -2.51
CA ASP A 487 20.45 18.67 -2.08
C ASP A 487 19.35 18.64 -3.15
N THR A 488 18.11 18.51 -2.70
CA THR A 488 16.94 18.68 -3.53
C THR A 488 16.09 19.84 -3.01
N PHE A 489 14.85 20.01 -3.49
CA PHE A 489 13.97 21.08 -3.05
C PHE A 489 12.49 20.74 -3.18
N LEU A 490 11.69 21.41 -2.36
CA LEU A 490 10.24 21.51 -2.45
C LEU A 490 9.87 22.93 -2.91
N VAL A 491 8.88 23.04 -3.78
CA VAL A 491 8.27 24.34 -4.09
C VAL A 491 7.11 24.57 -3.12
N VAL A 492 7.33 25.42 -2.11
CA VAL A 492 6.30 25.82 -1.13
C VAL A 492 5.48 26.99 -1.65
N ASN A 493 4.27 27.21 -1.11
CA ASN A 493 3.32 28.19 -1.63
C ASN A 493 3.10 28.03 -3.15
N SER A 494 3.03 26.77 -3.59
CA SER A 494 2.91 26.40 -4.98
C SER A 494 1.56 26.83 -5.54
N THR A 495 1.53 27.28 -6.80
CA THR A 495 0.27 27.47 -7.53
C THR A 495 -0.40 26.13 -7.90
N ILE A 496 0.29 25.00 -7.68
CA ILE A 496 -0.31 23.67 -7.74
C ILE A 496 -1.07 23.42 -6.43
N THR A 497 -2.39 23.42 -6.51
CA THR A 497 -3.28 23.26 -5.35
C THR A 497 -3.54 21.80 -4.96
N ASN A 498 -3.35 20.86 -5.89
CA ASN A 498 -3.45 19.42 -5.62
C ASN A 498 -2.05 18.78 -5.60
N PRO A 499 -1.44 18.57 -4.42
CA PRO A 499 -0.11 17.94 -4.31
C PRO A 499 -0.12 16.45 -4.70
N GLY A 500 -1.29 15.80 -4.75
CA GLY A 500 -1.46 14.39 -5.12
C GLY A 500 -1.75 14.16 -6.61
N ARG A 501 -1.69 15.21 -7.44
CA ARG A 501 -1.81 15.08 -8.90
C ARG A 501 -0.68 14.20 -9.47
N ILE A 502 -1.02 13.43 -10.49
CA ILE A 502 -0.10 12.58 -11.25
C ILE A 502 1.02 13.43 -11.87
N PRO A 503 2.28 12.98 -11.83
CA PRO A 503 3.39 13.69 -12.45
C PRO A 503 3.20 13.81 -13.96
N GLN A 504 3.65 14.92 -14.53
CA GLN A 504 3.53 15.18 -15.96
C GLN A 504 4.62 16.17 -16.38
N PRO A 505 5.39 15.91 -17.46
CA PRO A 505 6.35 16.89 -17.98
C PRO A 505 5.65 18.07 -18.66
N GLY A 506 6.32 19.22 -18.71
CA GLY A 506 5.87 20.45 -19.37
C GLY A 506 4.92 21.32 -18.54
N VAL A 507 4.66 20.97 -17.28
CA VAL A 507 3.80 21.76 -16.39
C VAL A 507 4.62 22.89 -15.79
N SER A 508 4.28 24.14 -16.14
CA SER A 508 4.89 25.34 -15.56
C SER A 508 4.05 25.88 -14.40
N PHE A 509 4.70 26.31 -13.32
CA PHE A 509 4.03 26.79 -12.11
C PHE A 509 4.93 27.74 -11.30
N ASN A 510 4.34 28.41 -10.32
CA ASN A 510 5.03 29.36 -9.44
C ASN A 510 5.00 28.91 -7.98
N GLY A 511 5.89 29.49 -7.18
CA GLY A 511 6.00 29.26 -5.75
C GLY A 511 7.36 29.72 -5.23
N THR A 512 7.75 29.24 -4.06
CA THR A 512 9.03 29.54 -3.43
C THR A 512 9.86 28.27 -3.28
N ARG A 513 11.11 28.29 -3.74
CA ARG A 513 12.03 27.16 -3.56
C ARG A 513 12.46 27.04 -2.10
N ARG A 514 12.29 25.85 -1.53
CA ARG A 514 12.86 25.45 -0.24
C ARG A 514 13.80 24.27 -0.45
N ASN A 515 15.11 24.50 -0.27
CA ASN A 515 16.11 23.43 -0.34
C ASN A 515 15.91 22.44 0.81
N ILE A 516 16.23 21.18 0.53
CA ILE A 516 16.14 20.05 1.44
C ILE A 516 17.44 19.26 1.30
N SER A 517 18.18 19.13 2.38
CA SER A 517 19.35 18.24 2.45
C SER A 517 18.96 16.88 3.02
N VAL A 518 19.79 15.87 2.80
CA VAL A 518 19.56 14.52 3.36
C VAL A 518 19.63 14.53 4.89
N GLU A 519 20.42 15.43 5.49
CA GLU A 519 20.52 15.59 6.94
C GLU A 519 19.21 16.03 7.57
N GLU A 520 18.41 16.85 6.89
CA GLU A 520 17.08 17.23 7.36
C GLU A 520 16.13 16.04 7.37
N VAL A 521 16.19 15.20 6.32
CA VAL A 521 15.43 13.94 6.27
C VAL A 521 15.88 13.00 7.39
N ILE A 522 17.19 12.88 7.64
CA ILE A 522 17.74 12.08 8.74
C ILE A 522 17.30 12.63 10.11
N ALA A 523 17.19 13.95 10.26
CA ALA A 523 16.67 14.55 11.48
C ALA A 523 15.19 14.19 11.70
N ALA A 524 14.39 14.20 10.64
CA ALA A 524 12.96 13.93 10.68
C ALA A 524 12.59 12.44 10.84
N GLU A 525 13.29 11.54 10.13
CA GLU A 525 12.94 10.11 10.04
C GLU A 525 13.91 9.18 10.76
N GLY A 526 15.07 9.69 11.18
CA GLY A 526 16.16 8.88 11.71
C GLY A 526 17.11 8.38 10.62
N ARG A 527 18.21 7.78 11.05
CA ARG A 527 19.20 7.19 10.14
C ARG A 527 18.63 5.93 9.49
N ARG A 528 18.76 5.81 8.17
CA ARG A 528 18.41 4.59 7.43
C ARG A 528 19.14 3.36 7.98
N THR A 529 18.38 2.35 8.46
CA THR A 529 18.92 1.11 9.04
C THR A 529 18.17 -0.13 8.54
N PRO A 530 18.85 -1.15 7.97
CA PRO A 530 20.27 -1.18 7.61
C PRO A 530 20.62 -0.12 6.58
N ASP A 531 21.83 0.42 6.66
CA ASP A 531 22.32 1.46 5.74
C ASP A 531 22.94 0.86 4.46
N HIS A 532 23.42 1.73 3.57
CA HIS A 532 24.12 1.39 2.32
C HIS A 532 25.25 0.36 2.44
N THR A 533 25.86 0.22 3.61
CA THR A 533 26.99 -0.68 3.81
C THR A 533 26.54 -2.13 3.93
N VAL A 534 25.35 -2.41 4.47
CA VAL A 534 24.91 -3.78 4.77
C VAL A 534 23.48 -4.11 4.36
N ALA A 535 22.71 -3.15 3.82
CA ALA A 535 21.39 -3.45 3.29
C ALA A 535 21.45 -4.48 2.16
N GLN A 536 20.36 -5.26 2.05
CA GLN A 536 20.12 -6.19 0.96
C GLN A 536 20.18 -5.46 -0.39
N ARG A 537 20.87 -6.07 -1.36
CA ARG A 537 21.00 -5.53 -2.73
C ARG A 537 20.39 -6.43 -3.79
N ARG A 538 20.21 -7.72 -3.51
CA ARG A 538 19.58 -8.68 -4.41
C ARG A 538 18.20 -9.04 -3.89
N PHE A 539 17.19 -8.87 -4.73
CA PHE A 539 15.80 -9.16 -4.40
C PHE A 539 15.26 -10.25 -5.33
N ARG A 540 14.58 -11.25 -4.77
CA ARG A 540 13.98 -12.34 -5.53
C ARG A 540 12.49 -12.07 -5.78
N PHE A 541 12.06 -12.17 -7.03
CA PHE A 541 10.68 -11.92 -7.46
C PHE A 541 10.10 -13.19 -8.07
N ALA A 542 9.01 -13.71 -7.49
CA ALA A 542 8.23 -14.77 -8.15
C ALA A 542 7.15 -14.11 -9.03
N PHE A 543 7.15 -14.39 -10.32
CA PHE A 543 6.10 -13.95 -11.23
C PHE A 543 4.98 -14.99 -11.27
N ILE A 544 3.77 -14.56 -10.93
CA ILE A 544 2.61 -15.41 -10.74
C ILE A 544 1.51 -14.96 -11.73
N LEU A 545 0.98 -15.91 -12.49
CA LEU A 545 -0.22 -15.73 -13.31
C LEU A 545 -1.39 -16.48 -12.67
N VAL A 546 -2.43 -15.74 -12.27
CA VAL A 546 -3.70 -16.35 -11.86
C VAL A 546 -4.59 -16.54 -13.10
N ALA A 547 -5.00 -17.78 -13.33
CA ALA A 547 -5.74 -18.17 -14.53
C ALA A 547 -6.89 -19.14 -14.23
N ARG A 548 -7.82 -19.27 -15.18
CA ARG A 548 -8.81 -20.34 -15.17
C ARG A 548 -8.21 -21.59 -15.84
N PRO A 549 -8.49 -22.81 -15.34
CA PRO A 549 -8.04 -24.04 -15.97
C PRO A 549 -8.43 -24.11 -17.46
N GLY A 550 -7.45 -24.35 -18.34
CA GLY A 550 -7.68 -24.54 -19.78
C GLY A 550 -8.13 -23.28 -20.55
N GLY A 551 -7.86 -22.08 -20.05
CA GLY A 551 -8.25 -20.81 -20.69
C GLY A 551 -7.61 -20.58 -22.07
N ALA A 552 -8.41 -20.14 -23.06
CA ALA A 552 -8.01 -20.02 -24.47
C ALA A 552 -6.85 -19.05 -24.76
N ASN A 553 -6.51 -18.14 -23.84
CA ASN A 553 -5.46 -17.12 -24.01
C ASN A 553 -4.30 -17.28 -23.01
N GLU A 554 -4.26 -18.38 -22.27
CA GLU A 554 -3.27 -18.56 -21.19
C GLU A 554 -1.83 -18.54 -21.72
N ALA A 555 -1.56 -19.22 -22.84
CA ALA A 555 -0.22 -19.26 -23.44
C ALA A 555 0.29 -17.87 -23.85
N GLN A 556 -0.58 -17.02 -24.41
CA GLN A 556 -0.23 -15.64 -24.78
C GLN A 556 0.04 -14.78 -23.53
N ALA A 557 -0.75 -14.98 -22.47
CA ALA A 557 -0.55 -14.28 -21.21
C ALA A 557 0.78 -14.68 -20.55
N ILE A 558 1.13 -15.97 -20.57
CA ILE A 558 2.43 -16.46 -20.07
C ILE A 558 3.57 -15.86 -20.89
N GLU A 559 3.46 -15.84 -22.22
CA GLU A 559 4.51 -15.26 -23.08
C GLU A 559 4.71 -13.75 -22.81
N GLN A 560 3.62 -12.99 -22.67
CA GLN A 560 3.68 -11.57 -22.34
C GLN A 560 4.30 -11.35 -20.95
N LEU A 561 3.87 -12.11 -19.94
CA LEU A 561 4.41 -12.01 -18.59
C LEU A 561 5.90 -12.38 -18.53
N ASP A 562 6.32 -13.38 -19.31
CA ASP A 562 7.71 -13.82 -19.37
C ASP A 562 8.62 -12.78 -20.02
N ARG A 563 8.11 -11.98 -20.97
CA ARG A 563 8.83 -10.81 -21.49
C ARG A 563 9.07 -9.77 -20.40
N TYR A 564 8.05 -9.42 -19.62
CA TYR A 564 8.20 -8.48 -18.50
C TYR A 564 9.23 -8.99 -17.50
N ARG A 565 9.11 -10.25 -17.09
CA ARG A 565 10.01 -10.92 -16.16
C ARG A 565 11.47 -10.82 -16.59
N ARG A 566 11.77 -11.21 -17.84
CA ARG A 566 13.14 -11.21 -18.39
C ARG A 566 13.72 -9.80 -18.51
N GLU A 567 12.93 -8.81 -18.87
CA GLU A 567 13.42 -7.43 -18.99
C GLU A 567 13.54 -6.71 -17.64
N PHE A 568 12.77 -7.13 -16.63
CA PHE A 568 12.72 -6.47 -15.34
C PHE A 568 14.06 -6.51 -14.58
N GLU A 569 14.85 -7.57 -14.70
CA GLU A 569 16.17 -7.66 -14.05
C GLU A 569 17.12 -6.54 -14.51
N GLY A 570 17.22 -6.35 -15.82
CA GLY A 570 18.01 -5.27 -16.40
C GLY A 570 17.42 -3.90 -16.12
N PHE A 571 16.10 -3.77 -16.12
CA PHE A 571 15.41 -2.52 -15.77
C PHE A 571 15.69 -2.10 -14.33
N LEU A 572 15.46 -2.99 -13.34
CA LEU A 572 15.64 -2.66 -11.92
C LEU A 572 17.10 -2.28 -11.62
N ALA A 573 18.06 -3.00 -12.21
CA ALA A 573 19.48 -2.67 -12.08
C ALA A 573 19.79 -1.25 -12.58
N ARG A 574 19.24 -0.85 -13.73
CA ARG A 574 19.39 0.53 -14.25
C ARG A 574 18.68 1.56 -13.37
N ALA A 575 17.43 1.30 -12.99
CA ALA A 575 16.63 2.19 -12.16
C ALA A 575 17.28 2.46 -10.79
N ALA A 576 17.96 1.46 -10.22
CA ALA A 576 18.72 1.58 -8.97
C ALA A 576 20.17 2.06 -9.15
N GLY A 577 20.58 2.48 -10.35
CA GLY A 577 21.94 2.94 -10.65
C GLY A 577 23.02 1.89 -10.38
N GLY A 578 22.71 0.62 -10.64
CA GLY A 578 23.60 -0.53 -10.44
C GLY A 578 23.79 -0.97 -8.98
N ARG A 579 23.04 -0.39 -8.03
CA ARG A 579 23.19 -0.69 -6.59
C ARG A 579 22.26 -1.78 -6.06
N ALA A 580 21.30 -2.22 -6.87
CA ALA A 580 20.42 -3.34 -6.57
C ALA A 580 20.18 -4.20 -7.83
N SER A 581 19.77 -5.45 -7.65
CA SER A 581 19.42 -6.38 -8.71
C SER A 581 18.19 -7.20 -8.35
N ALA A 582 17.45 -7.63 -9.38
CA ALA A 582 16.40 -8.63 -9.26
C ALA A 582 16.92 -9.99 -9.72
N ASP A 583 16.34 -11.05 -9.14
CA ASP A 583 16.40 -12.42 -9.65
C ASP A 583 14.96 -12.91 -9.78
N THR A 584 14.56 -13.25 -10.99
CA THR A 584 13.19 -13.59 -11.34
C THR A 584 12.98 -15.08 -11.59
N THR A 585 13.95 -15.91 -11.19
CA THR A 585 13.90 -17.36 -11.39
C THR A 585 13.15 -18.09 -10.28
N LEU A 586 12.51 -19.21 -10.59
CA LEU A 586 11.87 -20.05 -9.59
C LEU A 586 12.87 -21.09 -9.04
N ARG A 587 13.29 -20.94 -7.77
CA ARG A 587 14.32 -21.79 -7.15
C ARG A 587 13.99 -22.09 -5.69
N LYS A 588 14.56 -23.17 -5.17
CA LYS A 588 14.48 -23.57 -3.76
C LYS A 588 15.21 -22.60 -2.84
N ALA A 589 14.78 -22.54 -1.58
CA ALA A 589 15.31 -21.62 -0.59
C ALA A 589 16.69 -22.07 -0.07
N LEU A 590 17.61 -21.13 0.05
CA LEU A 590 18.91 -21.31 0.67
C LEU A 590 19.15 -20.14 1.63
N HIS A 591 19.24 -20.43 2.91
CA HIS A 591 19.26 -19.39 3.94
C HIS A 591 20.60 -19.33 4.66
N LEU A 592 21.17 -18.13 4.75
CA LEU A 592 22.29 -17.81 5.63
C LEU A 592 21.77 -17.18 6.92
N SER A 593 22.22 -17.66 8.08
CA SER A 593 21.89 -17.05 9.38
C SER A 593 22.42 -15.62 9.54
N ALA A 594 23.32 -15.20 8.66
CA ALA A 594 23.85 -13.84 8.59
C ALA A 594 23.02 -12.92 7.67
N PHE A 595 21.92 -13.39 7.07
CA PHE A 595 21.08 -12.59 6.19
C PHE A 595 20.23 -11.56 6.97
N PRO A 596 20.00 -10.35 6.43
CA PRO A 596 20.71 -9.78 5.28
C PRO A 596 22.12 -9.29 5.67
N ALA A 597 22.35 -9.09 6.97
CA ALA A 597 23.60 -8.60 7.51
C ALA A 597 23.96 -9.19 8.88
N ALA A 598 25.27 -9.29 9.16
CA ALA A 598 25.83 -9.62 10.46
C ALA A 598 27.13 -8.83 10.73
N GLY A 599 27.75 -9.05 11.90
CA GLY A 599 29.02 -8.44 12.29
C GLY A 599 30.06 -9.48 12.70
N VAL A 600 31.33 -9.21 12.42
CA VAL A 600 32.48 -10.00 12.90
C VAL A 600 33.63 -9.06 13.26
N LEU A 601 34.38 -9.38 14.32
CA LEU A 601 35.56 -8.59 14.68
C LEU A 601 36.72 -8.86 13.71
N LEU A 602 37.51 -7.83 13.41
CA LEU A 602 38.76 -7.98 12.65
C LEU A 602 39.69 -8.99 13.34
N GLY A 603 40.15 -9.99 12.59
CA GLY A 603 40.96 -11.10 13.07
C GLY A 603 40.16 -12.19 13.82
N GLY A 604 38.95 -11.86 14.28
CA GLY A 604 38.03 -12.74 14.99
C GLY A 604 37.23 -13.66 14.08
N THR A 605 36.50 -14.61 14.68
CA THR A 605 35.65 -15.57 13.96
C THR A 605 34.22 -15.53 14.49
N ALA A 606 33.26 -15.75 13.60
CA ALA A 606 31.84 -15.86 13.94
C ALA A 606 31.23 -17.13 13.30
N PRO A 607 30.38 -17.87 14.01
CA PRO A 607 29.67 -19.00 13.42
C PRO A 607 28.55 -18.51 12.50
N VAL A 608 28.49 -19.06 11.28
CA VAL A 608 27.39 -18.85 10.35
C VAL A 608 26.81 -20.20 9.97
N ARG A 609 25.50 -20.26 9.75
CA ARG A 609 24.78 -21.45 9.33
C ARG A 609 24.17 -21.24 7.95
N VAL A 610 24.33 -22.23 7.07
CA VAL A 610 23.53 -22.36 5.85
C VAL A 610 22.44 -23.40 6.08
N SER A 611 21.20 -23.11 5.65
CA SER A 611 20.03 -23.96 5.88
C SER A 611 19.13 -24.06 4.65
N LEU A 612 18.50 -25.22 4.48
CA LEU A 612 17.43 -25.52 3.54
C LEU A 612 16.07 -25.43 4.25
N GLN A 613 14.98 -25.27 3.48
CA GLN A 613 13.63 -25.39 4.04
C GLN A 613 13.30 -26.85 4.39
N SER A 614 13.62 -27.78 3.49
CA SER A 614 13.43 -29.22 3.67
C SER A 614 14.78 -29.93 3.87
N PRO A 615 14.85 -31.04 4.63
CA PRO A 615 16.08 -31.83 4.74
C PRO A 615 16.62 -32.24 3.36
N ALA A 616 17.94 -32.24 3.21
CA ALA A 616 18.59 -32.65 1.98
C ALA A 616 18.35 -34.15 1.72
N GLU A 617 17.96 -34.52 0.50
CA GLU A 617 17.77 -35.93 0.11
C GLU A 617 19.11 -36.67 -0.02
N THR A 618 20.14 -35.96 -0.45
CA THR A 618 21.51 -36.43 -0.58
C THR A 618 22.47 -35.42 0.04
N ASP A 619 23.73 -35.80 0.25
CA ASP A 619 24.75 -34.86 0.71
C ASP A 619 24.89 -33.69 -0.27
N LEU A 620 24.61 -32.48 0.21
CA LEU A 620 24.60 -31.26 -0.59
C LEU A 620 25.83 -30.41 -0.29
N SER A 621 26.71 -30.26 -1.27
CA SER A 621 27.87 -29.37 -1.16
C SER A 621 27.47 -27.93 -1.49
N VAL A 622 27.59 -27.05 -0.51
CA VAL A 622 27.37 -25.61 -0.65
C VAL A 622 28.73 -24.94 -0.82
N LEU A 623 28.94 -24.28 -1.95
CA LEU A 623 30.14 -23.49 -2.21
C LEU A 623 30.03 -22.15 -1.49
N LEU A 624 31.13 -21.71 -0.88
CA LEU A 624 31.19 -20.47 -0.12
C LEU A 624 32.25 -19.55 -0.74
N ALA A 625 31.91 -18.27 -0.92
CA ALA A 625 32.81 -17.29 -1.50
C ALA A 625 32.73 -15.94 -0.79
N SER A 626 33.88 -15.24 -0.80
CA SER A 626 34.00 -13.83 -0.44
C SER A 626 34.58 -13.10 -1.66
N PRO A 627 33.73 -12.59 -2.56
CA PRO A 627 34.18 -11.98 -3.82
C PRO A 627 35.19 -10.84 -3.64
N ASP A 628 35.06 -10.09 -2.54
CA ASP A 628 35.94 -8.98 -2.18
C ASP A 628 37.18 -9.38 -1.36
N GLY A 629 37.29 -10.65 -0.98
CA GLY A 629 38.36 -11.21 -0.15
C GLY A 629 38.38 -10.69 1.29
N ALA A 630 37.33 -10.02 1.78
CA ALA A 630 37.31 -9.45 3.12
C ALA A 630 37.07 -10.50 4.23
N LEU A 631 36.56 -11.68 3.86
CA LEU A 631 36.19 -12.75 4.77
C LEU A 631 37.00 -14.03 4.50
N GLY A 632 37.47 -14.66 5.57
CA GLY A 632 38.08 -15.99 5.54
C GLY A 632 37.00 -17.05 5.72
N LEU A 633 36.85 -17.94 4.73
CA LEU A 633 35.81 -18.95 4.64
C LEU A 633 36.42 -20.30 4.24
N PRO A 634 35.84 -21.45 4.65
CA PRO A 634 36.12 -22.70 3.98
C PRO A 634 35.60 -22.65 2.53
N ALA A 635 36.20 -23.39 1.60
CA ALA A 635 35.78 -23.39 0.19
C ALA A 635 34.34 -23.91 -0.01
N SER A 636 33.91 -24.83 0.86
CA SER A 636 32.55 -25.36 0.88
C SER A 636 32.16 -25.86 2.27
N VAL A 637 30.86 -26.11 2.43
CA VAL A 637 30.28 -26.80 3.59
C VAL A 637 29.24 -27.81 3.10
N THR A 638 29.15 -28.98 3.73
CA THR A 638 28.21 -30.03 3.34
C THR A 638 27.00 -30.07 4.26
N ILE A 639 25.80 -29.95 3.70
CA ILE A 639 24.55 -30.31 4.37
C ILE A 639 24.33 -31.81 4.16
N ARG A 640 24.38 -32.59 5.23
CA ARG A 640 24.29 -34.06 5.15
C ARG A 640 22.87 -34.49 4.76
N ALA A 641 22.77 -35.60 4.03
CA ALA A 641 21.49 -36.26 3.76
C ALA A 641 20.69 -36.46 5.06
N GLY A 642 19.38 -36.18 5.01
CA GLY A 642 18.47 -36.22 6.16
C GLY A 642 18.58 -35.03 7.12
N THR A 643 19.48 -34.06 6.87
CA THR A 643 19.62 -32.84 7.67
C THR A 643 19.27 -31.59 6.85
N SER A 644 18.91 -30.49 7.51
CA SER A 644 18.51 -29.25 6.86
C SER A 644 19.51 -28.11 6.99
N SER A 645 20.65 -28.30 7.67
CA SER A 645 21.62 -27.21 7.85
C SER A 645 23.02 -27.68 8.15
N ALA A 646 23.99 -26.82 7.88
CA ALA A 646 25.38 -27.00 8.28
C ALA A 646 25.96 -25.66 8.75
N ALA A 647 26.86 -25.70 9.74
CA ALA A 647 27.54 -24.54 10.28
C ALA A 647 28.99 -24.47 9.81
N PHE A 648 29.50 -23.26 9.63
CA PHE A 648 30.88 -22.96 9.28
C PHE A 648 31.35 -21.69 9.99
N ALA A 649 32.66 -21.52 10.10
CA ALA A 649 33.25 -20.32 10.70
C ALA A 649 33.57 -19.29 9.62
N VAL A 650 33.28 -18.02 9.91
CA VAL A 650 33.67 -16.87 9.09
C VAL A 650 34.68 -16.03 9.85
N ARG A 651 35.83 -15.73 9.26
CA ARG A 651 36.87 -14.88 9.85
C ARG A 651 36.88 -13.49 9.23
N GLY A 652 36.90 -12.43 10.03
CA GLY A 652 37.12 -11.08 9.52
C GLY A 652 38.59 -10.86 9.14
N LEU A 653 38.90 -10.69 7.85
CA LEU A 653 40.29 -10.52 7.38
C LEU A 653 40.66 -9.06 7.12
N ARG A 654 39.70 -8.26 6.64
CA ARG A 654 39.89 -6.84 6.32
C ARG A 654 38.74 -6.01 6.88
N ALA A 655 39.06 -4.90 7.55
CA ALA A 655 38.05 -3.96 8.06
C ALA A 655 37.17 -3.39 6.93
N GLY A 656 35.92 -3.08 7.23
CA GLY A 656 34.92 -2.60 6.27
C GLY A 656 33.71 -3.53 6.20
N VAL A 657 33.18 -3.78 5.00
CA VAL A 657 32.12 -4.78 4.79
C VAL A 657 32.62 -5.84 3.84
N GLY A 658 32.44 -7.10 4.22
CA GLY A 658 32.65 -8.27 3.39
C GLY A 658 31.36 -8.85 2.86
N GLU A 659 31.36 -9.34 1.63
CA GLU A 659 30.25 -10.13 1.09
C GLU A 659 30.49 -11.63 1.30
N LEU A 660 29.48 -12.33 1.81
CA LEU A 660 29.41 -13.79 1.91
C LEU A 660 28.38 -14.30 0.92
N VAL A 661 28.82 -15.14 -0.01
CA VAL A 661 27.97 -15.80 -1.01
C VAL A 661 27.97 -17.30 -0.75
N ALA A 662 26.78 -17.90 -0.70
CA ALA A 662 26.59 -19.34 -0.64
C ALA A 662 25.76 -19.81 -1.85
N SER A 663 26.27 -20.80 -2.57
CA SER A 663 25.62 -21.32 -3.77
C SER A 663 25.71 -22.84 -3.86
N VAL A 664 24.73 -23.44 -4.50
CA VAL A 664 24.68 -24.87 -4.77
C VAL A 664 24.85 -25.11 -6.27
N PRO A 665 25.81 -25.94 -6.71
CA PRO A 665 25.97 -26.29 -8.11
C PRO A 665 24.68 -26.87 -8.72
N GLY A 666 24.40 -26.57 -9.98
CA GLY A 666 23.23 -27.09 -10.69
C GLY A 666 21.97 -26.22 -10.65
N GLY A 667 21.98 -25.10 -9.92
CA GLY A 667 21.00 -24.01 -10.10
C GLY A 667 19.61 -24.25 -9.51
N ALA A 668 19.36 -25.38 -8.84
CA ALA A 668 18.08 -25.68 -8.20
C ALA A 668 17.77 -24.82 -6.96
N TRP A 669 18.78 -24.21 -6.34
CA TRP A 669 18.64 -23.32 -5.18
C TRP A 669 18.98 -21.88 -5.54
N GLU A 670 18.40 -20.95 -4.79
CA GLU A 670 18.87 -19.56 -4.81
C GLU A 670 20.35 -19.48 -4.41
N GLU A 671 20.99 -18.40 -4.87
CA GLU A 671 22.26 -17.99 -4.29
C GLU A 671 21.98 -17.07 -3.10
N ALA A 672 22.42 -17.48 -1.92
CA ALA A 672 22.22 -16.75 -0.68
C ALA A 672 23.37 -15.77 -0.46
N VAL A 673 23.06 -14.50 -0.22
CA VAL A 673 24.05 -13.44 -0.03
C VAL A 673 23.81 -12.75 1.31
N ALA A 674 24.87 -12.56 2.08
CA ALA A 674 24.85 -11.79 3.33
C ALA A 674 26.03 -10.81 3.35
N ARG A 675 25.83 -9.63 3.95
CA ARG A 675 26.89 -8.62 4.11
C ARG A 675 27.35 -8.54 5.55
N LEU A 676 28.65 -8.71 5.79
CA LEU A 676 29.21 -8.76 7.14
C LEU A 676 30.05 -7.51 7.39
N ALA A 677 29.69 -6.74 8.42
CA ALA A 677 30.54 -5.66 8.91
C ALA A 677 31.74 -6.26 9.65
N VAL A 678 32.94 -5.95 9.19
CA VAL A 678 34.21 -6.33 9.81
C VAL A 678 34.77 -5.11 10.53
N LEU A 679 34.64 -5.09 11.86
CA LEU A 679 35.00 -3.94 12.69
C LEU A 679 36.20 -4.25 13.58
N ALA A 680 37.08 -3.28 13.78
CA ALA A 680 38.07 -3.36 14.84
C ALA A 680 37.37 -3.31 16.21
N PRO A 681 37.89 -3.97 17.26
CA PRO A 681 37.30 -3.89 18.60
C PRO A 681 37.13 -2.45 19.11
N SER A 682 38.03 -1.54 18.69
CA SER A 682 37.98 -0.12 19.01
C SER A 682 36.86 0.66 18.30
N GLU A 683 36.24 0.10 17.27
CA GLU A 683 35.15 0.69 16.48
C GLU A 683 33.77 0.21 16.93
N VAL A 684 33.71 -0.84 17.75
CA VAL A 684 32.45 -1.32 18.33
C VAL A 684 31.91 -0.25 19.28
N ARG A 685 30.64 0.11 19.08
CA ARG A 685 29.95 1.16 19.82
C ARG A 685 28.52 0.70 20.06
N LEU A 686 28.06 0.84 21.30
CA LEU A 686 26.63 0.79 21.58
C LEU A 686 25.96 1.93 20.81
N ALA A 687 25.12 1.57 19.86
CA ALA A 687 24.31 2.51 19.10
C ALA A 687 22.85 2.38 19.53
N VAL A 688 22.20 3.51 19.73
CA VAL A 688 20.74 3.52 19.86
C VAL A 688 20.15 3.29 18.48
N VAL A 689 19.34 2.24 18.37
CA VAL A 689 18.72 1.77 17.12
C VAL A 689 17.34 2.37 16.93
N SER A 690 16.60 2.57 18.03
CA SER A 690 15.27 3.19 18.03
C SER A 690 14.85 3.66 19.43
N GLY A 691 13.75 4.43 19.48
CA GLY A 691 13.09 4.83 20.72
C GLY A 691 13.69 6.06 21.42
N ASP A 692 14.82 6.60 20.96
CA ASP A 692 15.46 7.80 21.55
C ASP A 692 14.84 9.12 21.13
N ARG A 693 14.05 9.15 20.05
CA ARG A 693 13.48 10.39 19.51
C ARG A 693 12.00 10.62 19.85
N GLN A 694 11.45 9.82 20.76
CA GLN A 694 10.07 9.99 21.18
C GLN A 694 9.93 11.15 22.18
N PRO A 695 8.77 11.85 22.21
CA PRO A 695 8.50 12.83 23.24
C PRO A 695 8.50 12.19 24.64
N ALA A 696 9.31 12.72 25.55
CA ALA A 696 9.43 12.24 26.92
C ALA A 696 8.88 13.27 27.92
N VAL A 697 8.16 12.79 28.95
CA VAL A 697 7.74 13.59 30.09
C VAL A 697 8.49 13.06 31.33
N PRO A 698 9.20 13.91 32.09
CA PRO A 698 9.93 13.48 33.28
C PRO A 698 9.03 12.68 34.25
N GLY A 699 9.49 11.51 34.68
CA GLY A 699 8.77 10.63 35.60
C GLY A 699 7.72 9.71 34.95
N VAL A 700 7.51 9.78 33.63
CA VAL A 700 6.60 8.90 32.88
C VAL A 700 7.41 7.91 32.04
N PRO A 701 7.11 6.59 32.07
CA PRO A 701 7.76 5.62 31.20
C PRO A 701 7.65 6.01 29.72
N LEU A 702 8.71 5.80 28.96
CA LEU A 702 8.71 5.98 27.50
C LEU A 702 7.65 5.07 26.86
N ARG A 703 6.97 5.57 25.83
CA ARG A 703 5.93 4.83 25.11
C ARG A 703 6.52 3.68 24.30
N GLU A 704 7.71 3.90 23.75
CA GLU A 704 8.49 2.88 23.05
C GLU A 704 9.79 2.60 23.83
N PRO A 705 10.30 1.36 23.85
CA PRO A 705 11.59 1.10 24.46
C PRO A 705 12.71 1.77 23.65
N VAL A 706 13.71 2.32 24.35
CA VAL A 706 14.99 2.68 23.72
C VAL A 706 15.73 1.39 23.43
N VAL A 707 15.85 1.05 22.15
CA VAL A 707 16.55 -0.17 21.71
C VAL A 707 18.00 0.20 21.44
N ILE A 708 18.92 -0.47 22.13
CA ILE A 708 20.36 -0.30 21.93
C ILE A 708 20.92 -1.61 21.37
N ARG A 709 21.81 -1.51 20.39
CA ARG A 709 22.55 -2.65 19.83
C ARG A 709 24.04 -2.33 19.87
N LEU A 710 24.85 -3.36 20.13
CA LEU A 710 26.30 -3.31 20.06
C LEU A 710 26.80 -3.35 18.61
#